data_AF-A0A482WWR8-F1
#
_entry.id   AF-A0A482WWR8-F1
#
_cell.length_a   1.000
_cell.length_b   1.000
_cell.length_c   1.000
_cell.angle_alpha   90.00
_cell.angle_beta   90.00
_cell.angle_gamma   90.00
#
_symmetry.space_group_name_H-M   'P 1'
#
loop_
_entity.id
_entity.type
_entity.pdbx_description
1 polymer ?
#
loop_
_entity_poly.entity_id
_entity_poly.type
_entity_poly.pdbx_seq_one_letter_code
_entity_poly.pdbx_strand_id
1 'polypeptide(L)'
;MAQQPCVGLGLPAGCQFHIHLTESAEVRNAATLLLAALMTRVFGVPRTKGTALSWKNRMTGRIFFQRYPELYEFLLDELGQIEAAYDGTVKPSLYPVLLLLSRLYPSSLEGTDSNLKLDAFIPAITNCASSPVMKTRLLAARAVVSLVTPDIFVQHLKYLFAKIFESTKENTTHGLLLQVVELLRSIPVLSGTDEDNLKQESEKWIGQISKIFDSKTLSNSLYVCRAYIEVLSLLHRKYVLKSNELWLRLGDQIEKHLFSNKTFKAGENDFAVAATEFLLEMMVKNVNQSQKCREKVSGLNIFLVCLLSHKLYEVRNKALDFMLCLLKPHDDNETFHFATPTQLLKESILNSDVLSRMILSFFFSSKIHAHDFVKVLEVVAYHPKALMFVKKAGGLSLILDLCKSNNETTVCLALDCLLKALQLMETDSKADVSCYNLESICDIIVENCSPESNLDYRIIIAKWFNSESFTLMKLLQLSDLNRLRLWNSLMRLCCDDDIEVHAALFSTYCQVKTIHLFMSKFIIEETSDVVKMMALTAWTVGTFDLEIFNVQEADISEKAFDSGELTVTFEEPVLSAIAAGHLQNFLIENESLMKCEIPKQFISWIAITCGIAALESARTISDIGNIIETEISQKSAQLGTGHCTFLKPGFKTIVLSQIKMKNLSQYS
;
A
#
# COMPACT_ATOMS: atom_id res chain seq x y z
N MET A 1 -0.28 44.21 52.45
CA MET A 1 0.97 43.76 51.81
C MET A 1 0.60 42.96 50.57
N ALA A 2 0.46 43.66 49.45
CA ALA A 2 0.31 43.08 48.13
C ALA A 2 1.36 43.79 47.27
N GLN A 3 2.24 43.05 46.60
CA GLN A 3 3.11 43.61 45.57
C GLN A 3 3.12 42.65 44.37
N GLN A 4 2.55 43.17 43.29
CA GLN A 4 2.73 42.70 41.92
C GLN A 4 4.23 42.70 41.55
N PRO A 5 4.69 41.86 40.63
CA PRO A 5 5.85 42.17 39.81
C PRO A 5 5.40 42.78 38.48
N CYS A 6 5.99 43.94 38.22
CA CYS A 6 5.82 44.78 37.05
C CYS A 6 6.31 44.13 35.75
N VAL A 7 5.62 44.55 34.68
CA VAL A 7 6.02 44.58 33.27
C VAL A 7 7.40 45.23 33.10
N GLY A 8 8.21 44.69 32.17
CA GLY A 8 9.26 45.47 31.50
C GLY A 8 10.61 44.78 31.40
N LEU A 9 10.82 43.98 30.36
CA LEU A 9 12.14 43.80 29.76
C LEU A 9 11.93 43.70 28.24
N GLY A 10 11.90 44.88 27.62
CA GLY A 10 12.20 45.03 26.21
C GLY A 10 13.65 44.63 26.00
N LEU A 11 13.88 43.39 25.59
CA LEU A 11 15.08 43.04 24.85
C LEU A 11 14.71 43.23 23.37
N PRO A 12 15.40 44.14 22.64
CA PRO A 12 15.16 44.30 21.22
C PRO A 12 15.41 42.95 20.55
N ALA A 13 14.53 42.56 19.63
CA ALA A 13 14.64 41.29 18.93
C ALA A 13 16.00 41.11 18.21
N GLY A 14 16.76 42.19 18.01
CA GLY A 14 18.15 42.18 17.52
C GLY A 14 19.20 41.58 18.47
N CYS A 15 19.00 41.61 19.81
CA CYS A 15 19.99 41.08 20.76
C CYS A 15 20.23 39.55 20.61
N GLN A 16 19.29 38.79 20.03
CA GLN A 16 19.41 37.34 19.90
C GLN A 16 20.37 36.89 18.81
N PHE A 17 20.58 37.70 17.79
CA PHE A 17 21.44 37.35 16.67
C PHE A 17 22.93 37.52 17.02
N HIS A 18 23.28 38.44 17.91
CA HIS A 18 24.67 38.61 18.38
C HIS A 18 25.11 37.60 19.46
N ILE A 19 24.21 36.83 20.07
CA ILE A 19 24.55 35.95 21.22
C ILE A 19 25.27 34.66 20.80
N HIS A 20 25.32 34.32 19.51
CA HIS A 20 26.14 33.17 19.09
C HIS A 20 27.64 33.49 18.92
N LEU A 21 28.07 34.72 19.24
CA LEU A 21 29.50 35.11 19.29
C LEU A 21 30.13 34.89 20.68
N THR A 22 29.37 34.46 21.70
CA THR A 22 29.93 34.21 23.04
C THR A 22 30.61 32.84 23.13
N GLU A 23 31.81 32.79 23.70
CA GLU A 23 32.63 31.57 23.86
C GLU A 23 31.98 30.50 24.76
N SER A 24 31.01 30.86 25.62
CA SER A 24 30.32 29.93 26.51
C SER A 24 29.22 29.12 25.80
N ALA A 25 29.33 27.79 25.85
CA ALA A 25 28.34 26.86 25.32
C ALA A 25 26.95 27.02 25.98
N GLU A 26 26.90 27.42 27.24
CA GLU A 26 25.66 27.61 28.02
C GLU A 26 24.82 28.75 27.44
N VAL A 27 25.48 29.84 27.08
CA VAL A 27 24.85 31.02 26.48
C VAL A 27 24.29 30.70 25.10
N ARG A 28 25.02 29.92 24.28
CA ARG A 28 24.51 29.45 22.98
C ARG A 28 23.30 28.53 23.12
N ASN A 29 23.29 27.65 24.11
CA ASN A 29 22.16 26.77 24.38
C ASN A 29 20.93 27.57 24.83
N ALA A 30 21.11 28.53 25.75
CA ALA A 30 20.05 29.43 26.20
C ALA A 30 19.45 30.24 25.04
N ALA A 31 20.31 30.81 24.17
CA ALA A 31 19.86 31.53 22.98
C ALA A 31 19.11 30.64 21.99
N THR A 32 19.56 29.40 21.79
CA THR A 32 18.89 28.44 20.90
C THR A 32 17.51 28.03 21.43
N LEU A 33 17.39 27.81 22.75
CA LEU A 33 16.11 27.52 23.41
C LEU A 33 15.15 28.70 23.31
N LEU A 34 15.64 29.92 23.52
CA LEU A 34 14.86 31.14 23.40
C LEU A 34 14.38 31.37 21.96
N LEU A 35 15.26 31.16 20.98
CA LEU A 35 14.90 31.21 19.57
C LEU A 35 13.81 30.18 19.24
N ALA A 36 13.94 28.94 19.73
CA ALA A 36 12.92 27.92 19.52
C ALA A 36 11.56 28.33 20.11
N ALA A 37 11.56 28.86 21.34
CA ALA A 37 10.34 29.37 21.99
C ALA A 37 9.70 30.53 21.20
N LEU A 38 10.52 31.45 20.67
CA LEU A 38 10.03 32.56 19.84
C LEU A 38 9.49 32.11 18.49
N MET A 39 10.18 31.20 17.81
CA MET A 39 9.69 30.61 16.56
C MET A 39 8.32 29.96 16.78
N THR A 40 8.11 29.26 17.90
CA THR A 40 6.81 28.70 18.27
C THR A 40 5.78 29.76 18.63
N ARG A 41 6.16 30.86 19.29
CA ARG A 41 5.24 31.95 19.62
C ARG A 41 4.78 32.74 18.39
N VAL A 42 5.69 32.98 17.45
CA VAL A 42 5.42 33.75 16.23
C VAL A 42 4.70 32.91 15.19
N PHE A 43 5.16 31.68 14.96
CA PHE A 43 4.68 30.81 13.87
C PHE A 43 3.94 29.56 14.35
N GLY A 44 3.66 29.40 15.63
CA GLY A 44 2.98 28.21 16.16
C GLY A 44 3.86 26.96 16.26
N VAL A 45 3.31 25.91 16.87
CA VAL A 45 3.98 24.61 17.08
C VAL A 45 3.91 23.77 15.79
N PRO A 46 5.04 23.29 15.23
CA PRO A 46 5.04 22.29 14.18
C PRO A 46 4.44 20.98 14.69
N ARG A 47 3.32 20.54 14.11
CA ARG A 47 2.64 19.29 14.52
C ARG A 47 3.29 18.03 13.94
N THR A 48 4.18 18.16 12.96
CA THR A 48 4.87 17.06 12.28
C THR A 48 6.38 17.32 12.21
N LYS A 49 7.18 16.32 12.62
CA LYS A 49 8.63 16.31 12.40
C LYS A 49 8.89 15.84 10.97
N GLY A 50 9.44 16.70 10.11
CA GLY A 50 10.08 16.27 8.86
C GLY A 50 9.37 16.57 7.53
N THR A 51 8.17 17.14 7.52
CA THR A 51 7.45 17.51 6.28
C THR A 51 7.29 19.03 6.12
N ALA A 52 6.89 19.45 4.91
CA ALA A 52 6.61 20.84 4.57
C ALA A 52 5.77 21.51 5.66
N LEU A 53 6.25 22.65 6.18
CA LEU A 53 5.57 23.38 7.25
C LEU A 53 4.15 23.72 6.82
N SER A 54 3.16 23.37 7.65
CA SER A 54 1.75 23.73 7.44
C SER A 54 1.62 25.23 7.20
N TRP A 55 0.70 25.64 6.32
CA TRP A 55 0.40 27.05 6.07
C TRP A 55 0.04 27.81 7.35
N LYS A 56 -0.57 27.12 8.34
CA LYS A 56 -0.89 27.66 9.67
C LYS A 56 0.34 28.06 10.48
N ASN A 57 1.52 27.54 10.10
CA ASN A 57 2.79 27.80 10.76
C ASN A 57 3.73 28.67 9.93
N ARG A 58 3.15 29.47 9.04
CA ARG A 58 3.82 30.44 8.19
C ARG A 58 3.02 31.75 8.19
N MET A 59 3.64 32.84 7.78
CA MET A 59 2.96 34.13 7.56
C MET A 59 3.59 34.86 6.37
N THR A 60 2.94 35.88 5.84
CA THR A 60 3.54 36.73 4.80
C THR A 60 4.63 37.62 5.40
N GLY A 61 5.63 37.98 4.59
CA GLY A 61 6.67 38.91 5.02
C GLY A 61 6.07 40.27 5.41
N ARG A 62 5.09 40.78 4.65
CA ARG A 62 4.29 41.95 5.02
C ARG A 62 3.74 41.90 6.45
N ILE A 63 3.03 40.84 6.83
CA ILE A 63 2.45 40.74 8.19
C ILE A 63 3.56 40.65 9.24
N PHE A 64 4.62 39.90 8.94
CA PHE A 64 5.74 39.74 9.85
C PHE A 64 6.44 41.08 10.14
N PHE A 65 6.86 41.81 9.12
CA PHE A 65 7.59 43.08 9.30
C PHE A 65 6.69 44.25 9.71
N GLN A 66 5.37 44.18 9.47
CA GLN A 66 4.43 45.12 10.10
C GLN A 66 4.36 44.94 11.62
N ARG A 67 4.46 43.69 12.11
CA ARG A 67 4.49 43.40 13.55
C ARG A 67 5.85 43.66 14.19
N TYR A 68 6.93 43.48 13.42
CA TYR A 68 8.31 43.58 13.89
C TYR A 68 9.18 44.42 12.92
N PRO A 69 8.94 45.74 12.81
CA PRO A 69 9.59 46.58 11.80
C PRO A 69 11.11 46.72 12.00
N GLU A 70 11.58 46.79 13.24
CA GLU A 70 13.01 46.89 13.57
C GLU A 70 13.82 45.67 13.12
N LEU A 71 13.17 44.52 12.91
CA LEU A 71 13.84 43.32 12.41
C LEU A 71 14.20 43.41 10.94
N TYR A 72 13.60 44.29 10.15
CA TYR A 72 13.88 44.35 8.71
C TYR A 72 15.34 44.75 8.44
N GLU A 73 15.73 45.96 8.89
CA GLU A 73 17.11 46.46 8.72
C GLU A 73 18.11 45.57 9.46
N PHE A 74 17.75 45.12 10.66
CA PHE A 74 18.58 44.23 11.45
C PHE A 74 18.93 42.91 10.70
N LEU A 75 17.93 42.23 10.13
CA LEU A 75 18.15 40.98 9.41
C LEU A 75 18.91 41.21 8.10
N LEU A 76 18.68 42.36 7.45
CA LEU A 76 19.35 42.72 6.21
C LEU A 76 20.84 42.99 6.45
N ASP A 77 21.17 43.74 7.51
CA ASP A 77 22.54 44.00 7.94
C ASP A 77 23.28 42.71 8.34
N GLU A 78 22.64 41.82 9.11
CA GLU A 78 23.23 40.53 9.48
C GLU A 78 23.57 39.68 8.24
N LEU A 79 22.69 39.69 7.23
CA LEU A 79 22.92 39.00 5.97
C LEU A 79 23.99 39.69 5.10
N GLY A 80 24.02 41.03 5.06
CA GLY A 80 25.00 41.81 4.31
C GLY A 80 26.42 41.68 4.86
N GLN A 81 26.59 41.64 6.18
CA GLN A 81 27.90 41.42 6.81
C GLN A 81 28.51 40.04 6.52
N ILE A 82 27.70 39.08 6.03
CA ILE A 82 28.17 37.75 5.65
C ILE A 82 28.79 37.78 4.25
N GLU A 83 28.38 38.70 3.37
CA GLU A 83 29.03 38.89 2.07
C GLU A 83 30.49 39.35 2.21
N ALA A 84 30.82 40.08 3.29
CA ALA A 84 32.17 40.58 3.56
C ALA A 84 33.10 39.55 4.23
N ALA A 85 32.56 38.53 4.92
CA ALA A 85 33.33 37.52 5.64
C ALA A 85 33.62 36.29 4.75
N TYR A 86 34.49 36.48 3.75
CA TYR A 86 34.91 35.43 2.81
C TYR A 86 36.04 34.55 3.37
N ASP A 87 35.94 34.07 4.62
CA ASP A 87 36.98 33.23 5.24
C ASP A 87 36.51 31.79 5.56
N GLY A 88 35.28 31.43 5.20
CA GLY A 88 34.75 30.09 5.42
C GLY A 88 34.24 29.82 6.84
N THR A 89 34.30 30.80 7.76
CA THR A 89 33.59 30.71 9.03
C THR A 89 32.13 31.10 8.84
N VAL A 90 31.22 30.12 8.99
CA VAL A 90 29.79 30.40 8.98
C VAL A 90 29.44 31.15 10.26
N LYS A 91 29.09 32.43 10.14
CA LYS A 91 28.57 33.21 11.28
C LYS A 91 27.38 32.47 11.89
N PRO A 92 27.43 32.12 13.18
CA PRO A 92 26.34 31.41 13.82
C PRO A 92 24.97 32.14 13.77
N SER A 93 24.96 33.47 13.64
CA SER A 93 23.74 34.30 13.49
C SER A 93 22.97 34.03 12.19
N LEU A 94 23.62 33.46 11.17
CA LEU A 94 23.01 33.16 9.87
C LEU A 94 21.89 32.12 9.96
N TYR A 95 22.05 31.11 10.82
CA TYR A 95 21.08 30.03 10.93
C TYR A 95 19.71 30.54 11.44
N PRO A 96 19.64 31.31 12.55
CA PRO A 96 18.40 31.96 12.99
C PRO A 96 17.73 32.82 11.91
N VAL A 97 18.50 33.63 11.16
CA VAL A 97 17.95 34.51 10.11
C VAL A 97 17.28 33.68 9.01
N LEU A 98 18.01 32.69 8.46
CA LEU A 98 17.48 31.85 7.40
C LEU A 98 16.30 30.98 7.88
N LEU A 99 16.34 30.51 9.13
CA LEU A 99 15.23 29.75 9.71
C LEU A 99 13.94 30.59 9.76
N LEU A 100 14.05 31.85 10.16
CA LEU A 100 12.95 32.80 10.21
C LEU A 100 12.43 33.09 8.80
N LEU A 101 13.29 33.48 7.86
CA LEU A 101 12.89 33.80 6.50
C LEU A 101 12.29 32.58 5.77
N SER A 102 12.76 31.36 6.05
CA SER A 102 12.19 30.12 5.49
C SER A 102 10.76 29.80 5.94
N ARG A 103 10.21 30.57 6.89
CA ARG A 103 8.82 30.45 7.40
C ARG A 103 7.89 31.49 6.78
N LEU A 104 8.42 32.37 5.93
CA LEU A 104 7.62 33.32 5.18
C LEU A 104 7.04 32.65 3.93
N TYR A 105 5.93 33.18 3.42
CA TYR A 105 5.37 32.81 2.12
C TYR A 105 4.98 34.07 1.34
N PRO A 106 5.00 34.02 0.00
CA PRO A 106 4.77 35.20 -0.82
C PRO A 106 3.35 35.76 -0.67
N SER A 107 3.19 37.09 -0.67
CA SER A 107 1.90 37.78 -0.73
C SER A 107 1.63 38.37 -2.11
N SER A 108 0.38 38.30 -2.59
CA SER A 108 -0.06 39.00 -3.82
C SER A 108 -0.14 40.53 -3.67
N LEU A 109 -0.04 41.04 -2.43
CA LEU A 109 -0.09 42.47 -2.09
C LEU A 109 1.26 43.00 -1.56
N GLU A 110 2.35 42.28 -1.83
CA GLU A 110 3.70 42.70 -1.47
C GLU A 110 4.10 43.86 -2.41
N GLY A 111 4.45 45.04 -1.86
CA GLY A 111 4.96 46.18 -2.64
C GLY A 111 3.95 47.28 -3.03
N THR A 112 2.65 47.14 -2.75
CA THR A 112 1.65 48.16 -3.12
C THR A 112 1.49 49.30 -2.10
N ASP A 113 1.88 49.11 -0.83
CA ASP A 113 1.68 50.11 0.25
C ASP A 113 2.79 50.16 1.31
N SER A 114 3.88 49.39 1.17
CA SER A 114 4.94 49.27 2.18
C SER A 114 6.31 49.64 1.63
N ASN A 115 7.02 50.57 2.29
CA ASN A 115 8.42 50.93 2.00
C ASN A 115 9.42 49.76 2.19
N LEU A 116 8.95 48.62 2.73
CA LEU A 116 9.74 47.43 3.02
C LEU A 116 9.70 46.49 1.81
N LYS A 117 10.76 46.48 1.00
CA LYS A 117 10.85 45.60 -0.17
C LYS A 117 11.62 44.32 0.17
N LEU A 118 10.98 43.16 0.03
CA LEU A 118 11.63 41.88 0.37
C LEU A 118 12.68 41.44 -0.65
N ASP A 119 12.66 42.01 -1.84
CA ASP A 119 13.66 41.79 -2.90
C ASP A 119 15.09 42.19 -2.45
N ALA A 120 15.23 43.13 -1.52
CA ALA A 120 16.49 43.56 -0.93
C ALA A 120 17.28 42.41 -0.27
N PHE A 121 16.58 41.37 0.22
CA PHE A 121 17.22 40.20 0.82
C PHE A 121 17.79 39.22 -0.22
N ILE A 122 17.33 39.28 -1.48
CA ILE A 122 17.65 38.28 -2.50
C ILE A 122 19.18 38.12 -2.71
N PRO A 123 19.98 39.19 -2.90
CA PRO A 123 21.41 39.03 -3.15
C PRO A 123 22.14 38.26 -2.05
N ALA A 124 21.89 38.61 -0.79
CA ALA A 124 22.53 37.98 0.36
C ALA A 124 22.08 36.52 0.54
N ILE A 125 20.80 36.23 0.31
CA ILE A 125 20.26 34.86 0.33
C ILE A 125 20.83 34.02 -0.82
N THR A 126 20.96 34.59 -2.02
CA THR A 126 21.62 33.91 -3.14
C THR A 126 23.07 33.58 -2.80
N ASN A 127 23.80 34.48 -2.13
CA ASN A 127 25.18 34.23 -1.73
C ASN A 127 25.35 33.10 -0.70
N CYS A 128 24.33 32.87 0.14
CA CYS A 128 24.28 31.72 1.04
C CYS A 128 24.31 30.35 0.32
N ALA A 129 24.07 30.31 -0.99
CA ALA A 129 24.24 29.11 -1.81
C ALA A 129 25.68 28.56 -1.77
N SER A 130 26.67 29.44 -1.59
CA SER A 130 28.10 29.06 -1.57
C SER A 130 28.56 28.46 -0.23
N SER A 131 27.69 28.42 0.79
CA SER A 131 28.05 27.95 2.12
C SER A 131 28.52 26.49 2.11
N PRO A 132 29.59 26.14 2.85
CA PRO A 132 30.00 24.74 3.03
C PRO A 132 28.98 23.95 3.87
N VAL A 133 28.11 24.63 4.63
CA VAL A 133 27.10 23.97 5.48
C VAL A 133 25.84 23.68 4.68
N MET A 134 25.57 22.39 4.44
CA MET A 134 24.40 21.92 3.69
C MET A 134 23.08 22.49 4.21
N LYS A 135 22.92 22.58 5.54
CA LYS A 135 21.70 23.07 6.16
C LYS A 135 21.44 24.56 5.86
N THR A 136 22.49 25.36 5.77
CA THR A 136 22.43 26.77 5.36
C THR A 136 21.91 26.89 3.94
N ARG A 137 22.44 26.10 3.00
CA ARG A 137 21.97 26.07 1.61
C ARG A 137 20.49 25.70 1.50
N LEU A 138 20.05 24.69 2.27
CA LEU A 138 18.65 24.26 2.32
C LEU A 138 17.70 25.33 2.88
N LEU A 139 18.11 26.06 3.93
CA LEU A 139 17.30 27.14 4.49
C LEU A 139 17.25 28.36 3.56
N ALA A 140 18.38 28.71 2.93
CA ALA A 140 18.43 29.77 1.92
C ALA A 140 17.52 29.46 0.72
N ALA A 141 17.54 28.22 0.25
CA ALA A 141 16.64 27.74 -0.80
C ALA A 141 15.16 27.89 -0.45
N ARG A 142 14.78 27.65 0.80
CA ARG A 142 13.38 27.84 1.24
C ARG A 142 13.03 29.30 1.43
N ALA A 143 13.96 30.11 1.96
CA ALA A 143 13.75 31.53 2.20
C ALA A 143 13.47 32.29 0.89
N VAL A 144 14.20 31.99 -0.19
CA VAL A 144 14.11 32.71 -1.47
C VAL A 144 12.70 32.70 -2.06
N VAL A 145 11.90 31.64 -1.83
CA VAL A 145 10.53 31.50 -2.34
C VAL A 145 9.61 32.64 -1.89
N SER A 146 9.80 33.12 -0.66
CA SER A 146 9.01 34.23 -0.11
C SER A 146 9.45 35.62 -0.57
N LEU A 147 10.66 35.72 -1.15
CA LEU A 147 11.29 36.99 -1.52
C LEU A 147 11.12 37.31 -3.01
N VAL A 148 10.93 36.29 -3.83
CA VAL A 148 10.77 36.42 -5.28
C VAL A 148 9.28 36.61 -5.62
N THR A 149 8.92 37.82 -6.02
CA THR A 149 7.56 38.15 -6.45
C THR A 149 7.28 37.65 -7.89
N PRO A 150 5.99 37.49 -8.28
CA PRO A 150 5.64 36.96 -9.60
C PRO A 150 6.24 37.73 -10.79
N ASP A 151 6.39 39.05 -10.67
CA ASP A 151 6.93 39.95 -11.69
C ASP A 151 8.43 39.77 -11.96
N ILE A 152 9.22 39.43 -10.94
CA ILE A 152 10.66 39.16 -11.09
C ILE A 152 10.98 37.66 -11.21
N PHE A 153 9.99 36.78 -11.10
CA PHE A 153 10.18 35.33 -10.99
C PHE A 153 11.01 34.75 -12.15
N VAL A 154 10.60 35.04 -13.39
CA VAL A 154 11.28 34.53 -14.60
C VAL A 154 12.68 35.12 -14.73
N GLN A 155 12.85 36.41 -14.42
CA GLN A 155 14.15 37.08 -14.46
C GLN A 155 15.11 36.51 -13.40
N HIS A 156 14.62 36.23 -12.20
CA HIS A 156 15.43 35.66 -11.13
C HIS A 156 15.87 34.24 -11.47
N LEU A 157 15.00 33.39 -12.05
CA LEU A 157 15.41 32.08 -12.54
C LEU A 157 16.49 32.17 -13.62
N LYS A 158 16.37 33.08 -14.60
CA LYS A 158 17.42 33.34 -15.60
C LYS A 158 18.75 33.68 -14.94
N TYR A 159 18.73 34.55 -13.94
CA TYR A 159 19.92 34.92 -13.17
C TYR A 159 20.55 33.74 -12.44
N LEU A 160 19.74 32.91 -11.75
CA LEU A 160 20.25 31.72 -11.06
C LEU A 160 20.87 30.73 -12.04
N PHE A 161 20.22 30.44 -13.17
CA PHE A 161 20.76 29.54 -14.17
C PHE A 161 22.06 30.07 -14.81
N ALA A 162 22.15 31.36 -15.12
CA ALA A 162 23.40 31.96 -15.59
C ALA A 162 24.55 31.72 -14.60
N LYS A 163 24.32 32.00 -13.30
CA LYS A 163 25.30 31.72 -12.24
C LYS A 163 25.63 30.24 -12.09
N ILE A 164 24.64 29.34 -12.22
CA ILE A 164 24.86 27.88 -12.15
C ILE A 164 25.80 27.43 -13.25
N PHE A 165 25.60 27.92 -14.47
CA PHE A 165 26.39 27.52 -15.64
C PHE A 165 27.77 28.17 -15.70
N GLU A 166 27.97 29.31 -15.04
CA GLU A 166 29.28 29.95 -14.87
C GLU A 166 30.08 29.42 -13.67
N SER A 167 29.41 28.78 -12.69
CA SER A 167 30.03 28.33 -11.45
C SER A 167 30.93 27.11 -11.65
N THR A 168 32.16 27.21 -11.14
CA THR A 168 33.11 26.08 -11.03
C THR A 168 33.12 25.44 -9.64
N LYS A 169 32.38 25.99 -8.67
CA LYS A 169 32.35 25.54 -7.27
C LYS A 169 31.12 24.67 -7.02
N GLU A 170 31.34 23.40 -6.66
CA GLU A 170 30.25 22.44 -6.40
C GLU A 170 29.25 22.95 -5.36
N ASN A 171 29.74 23.56 -4.27
CA ASN A 171 28.86 23.99 -3.20
C ASN A 171 27.90 25.09 -3.63
N THR A 172 28.41 26.07 -4.37
CA THR A 172 27.67 27.17 -4.98
C THR A 172 26.66 26.62 -5.98
N THR A 173 27.10 25.76 -6.90
CA THR A 173 26.22 25.14 -7.90
C THR A 173 25.08 24.37 -7.23
N HIS A 174 25.39 23.54 -6.24
CA HIS A 174 24.38 22.81 -5.48
C HIS A 174 23.39 23.74 -4.75
N GLY A 175 23.88 24.79 -4.07
CA GLY A 175 23.03 25.72 -3.34
C GLY A 175 22.09 26.52 -4.25
N LEU A 176 22.58 26.95 -5.43
CA LEU A 176 21.77 27.64 -6.43
C LEU A 176 20.72 26.70 -7.05
N LEU A 177 21.08 25.45 -7.33
CA LEU A 177 20.12 24.44 -7.79
C LEU A 177 19.02 24.18 -6.75
N LEU A 178 19.35 24.14 -5.45
CA LEU A 178 18.33 24.03 -4.42
C LEU A 178 17.35 25.22 -4.43
N GLN A 179 17.85 26.45 -4.62
CA GLN A 179 17.00 27.64 -4.78
C GLN A 179 16.06 27.50 -5.99
N VAL A 180 16.59 27.06 -7.14
CA VAL A 180 15.79 26.78 -8.34
C VAL A 180 14.71 25.72 -8.06
N VAL A 181 15.06 24.63 -7.37
CA VAL A 181 14.11 23.55 -7.02
C VAL A 181 12.94 24.08 -6.18
N GLU A 182 13.21 24.86 -5.12
CA GLU A 182 12.15 25.40 -4.25
C GLU A 182 11.28 26.43 -4.98
N LEU A 183 11.86 27.23 -5.87
CA LEU A 183 11.13 28.16 -6.75
C LEU A 183 10.23 27.42 -7.75
N LEU A 184 10.75 26.38 -8.42
CA LEU A 184 9.98 25.59 -9.38
C LEU A 184 8.84 24.79 -8.73
N ARG A 185 8.98 24.39 -7.45
CA ARG A 185 7.89 23.79 -6.67
C ARG A 185 6.80 24.80 -6.31
N SER A 186 7.12 26.09 -6.31
CA SER A 186 6.26 27.16 -5.80
C SER A 186 5.97 28.22 -6.88
N ILE A 187 5.88 27.82 -8.15
CA ILE A 187 5.70 28.76 -9.27
C ILE A 187 4.38 29.52 -9.06
N PRO A 188 4.42 30.87 -9.01
CA PRO A 188 3.22 31.67 -8.86
C PRO A 188 2.34 31.61 -10.12
N VAL A 189 1.13 32.18 -10.04
CA VAL A 189 0.31 32.44 -11.23
C VAL A 189 1.03 33.51 -12.06
N LEU A 190 1.46 33.14 -13.27
CA LEU A 190 2.19 34.01 -14.18
C LEU A 190 1.25 34.59 -15.24
N SER A 191 1.65 35.71 -15.84
CA SER A 191 1.02 36.21 -17.07
C SER A 191 1.28 35.25 -18.23
N GLY A 192 0.43 35.26 -19.27
CA GLY A 192 0.64 34.39 -20.44
C GLY A 192 2.01 34.61 -21.11
N THR A 193 2.45 35.87 -21.20
CA THR A 193 3.77 36.23 -21.74
C THR A 193 4.92 35.66 -20.89
N ASP A 194 4.81 35.73 -19.56
CA ASP A 194 5.85 35.23 -18.65
C ASP A 194 5.89 33.70 -18.63
N GLU A 195 4.74 33.05 -18.77
CA GLU A 195 4.66 31.59 -18.89
C GLU A 195 5.32 31.09 -20.19
N ASP A 196 5.06 31.76 -21.32
CA ASP A 196 5.73 31.46 -22.59
C ASP A 196 7.24 31.72 -22.53
N ASN A 197 7.66 32.81 -21.90
CA ASN A 197 9.07 33.12 -21.67
C ASN A 197 9.74 32.03 -20.82
N LEU A 198 9.11 31.60 -19.73
CA LEU A 198 9.63 30.56 -18.85
C LEU A 198 9.74 29.22 -19.59
N LYS A 199 8.76 28.88 -20.44
CA LYS A 199 8.82 27.69 -21.29
C LYS A 199 10.01 27.72 -22.26
N GLN A 200 10.21 28.84 -22.96
CA GLN A 200 11.33 29.00 -23.90
C GLN A 200 12.69 28.92 -23.21
N GLU A 201 12.84 29.53 -22.04
CA GLU A 201 14.09 29.46 -21.27
C GLU A 201 14.34 28.06 -20.70
N SER A 202 13.29 27.35 -20.30
CA SER A 202 13.39 25.97 -19.82
C SER A 202 14.02 25.06 -20.88
N GLU A 203 13.63 25.19 -22.15
CA GLU A 203 14.26 24.45 -23.26
C GLU A 203 15.77 24.74 -23.39
N LYS A 204 16.18 26.01 -23.23
CA LYS A 204 17.59 26.41 -23.26
C LYS A 204 18.36 25.82 -22.08
N TRP A 205 17.83 25.92 -20.86
CA TRP A 205 18.47 25.40 -19.65
C TRP A 205 18.65 23.89 -19.72
N ILE A 206 17.64 23.15 -20.19
CA ILE A 206 17.72 21.70 -20.40
C ILE A 206 18.80 21.34 -21.42
N GLY A 207 18.89 22.10 -22.52
CA GLY A 207 19.96 21.94 -23.51
C GLY A 207 21.36 22.12 -22.91
N GLN A 208 21.54 23.08 -22.00
CA GLN A 208 22.81 23.29 -21.30
C GLN A 208 23.09 22.21 -20.25
N ILE A 209 22.09 21.81 -19.45
CA ILE A 209 22.21 20.70 -18.50
C ILE A 209 22.62 19.41 -19.24
N SER A 210 22.07 19.15 -20.41
CA SER A 210 22.45 17.97 -21.19
C SER A 210 23.91 17.99 -21.66
N LYS A 211 24.47 19.17 -21.99
CA LYS A 211 25.91 19.29 -22.27
C LYS A 211 26.76 19.04 -21.02
N ILE A 212 26.25 19.43 -19.86
CA ILE A 212 26.90 19.21 -18.56
C ILE A 212 26.97 17.71 -18.25
N PHE A 213 25.90 16.95 -18.49
CA PHE A 213 25.89 15.48 -18.37
C PHE A 213 26.77 14.77 -19.43
N ASP A 214 26.95 15.34 -20.62
CA ASP A 214 27.91 14.84 -21.62
C ASP A 214 29.38 15.06 -21.20
N SER A 215 29.61 16.08 -20.37
CA SER A 215 30.97 16.51 -20.04
C SER A 215 31.66 15.51 -19.10
N LYS A 216 32.92 15.16 -19.40
CA LYS A 216 33.77 14.39 -18.47
C LYS A 216 34.04 15.13 -17.15
N THR A 217 33.74 16.43 -17.11
CA THR A 217 33.89 17.35 -15.97
C THR A 217 32.77 17.24 -14.94
N LEU A 218 31.70 16.46 -15.17
CA LEU A 218 30.79 16.08 -14.10
C LEU A 218 31.50 15.09 -13.15
N SER A 219 32.51 15.60 -12.45
CA SER A 219 33.37 14.83 -11.57
C SER A 219 32.73 14.76 -10.19
N ASN A 220 32.32 13.54 -9.81
CA ASN A 220 32.24 13.03 -8.44
C ASN A 220 31.14 13.57 -7.49
N SER A 221 30.47 14.70 -7.75
CA SER A 221 29.48 15.26 -6.82
C SER A 221 28.04 14.82 -7.09
N LEU A 222 27.65 13.67 -6.55
CA LEU A 222 26.32 13.10 -6.77
C LEU A 222 25.17 13.95 -6.20
N TYR A 223 25.43 14.80 -5.20
CA TYR A 223 24.44 15.77 -4.71
C TYR A 223 24.07 16.82 -5.77
N VAL A 224 25.05 17.31 -6.54
CA VAL A 224 24.82 18.25 -7.63
C VAL A 224 24.03 17.56 -8.75
N CYS A 225 24.43 16.34 -9.12
CA CYS A 225 23.72 15.54 -10.13
C CYS A 225 22.25 15.30 -9.73
N ARG A 226 22.01 14.93 -8.48
CA ARG A 226 20.67 14.74 -7.91
C ARG A 226 19.86 16.03 -7.99
N ALA A 227 20.46 17.18 -7.68
CA ALA A 227 19.77 18.47 -7.74
C ALA A 227 19.42 18.87 -9.19
N TYR A 228 20.28 18.58 -10.17
CA TYR A 228 19.94 18.74 -11.59
C TYR A 228 18.78 17.83 -12.00
N ILE A 229 18.78 16.56 -11.59
CA ILE A 229 17.69 15.63 -11.90
C ILE A 229 16.35 16.10 -11.32
N GLU A 230 16.36 16.66 -10.10
CA GLU A 230 15.15 17.24 -9.50
C GLU A 230 14.62 18.43 -10.34
N VAL A 231 15.52 19.32 -10.78
CA VAL A 231 15.15 20.43 -11.69
C VAL A 231 14.55 19.88 -12.99
N LEU A 232 15.20 18.89 -13.61
CA LEU A 232 14.71 18.24 -14.83
C LEU A 232 13.32 17.61 -14.62
N SER A 233 13.11 16.95 -13.48
CA SER A 233 11.83 16.32 -13.12
C SER A 233 10.72 17.37 -13.00
N LEU A 234 10.97 18.49 -12.29
CA LEU A 234 9.99 19.57 -12.13
C LEU A 234 9.65 20.23 -13.47
N LEU A 235 10.65 20.50 -14.32
CA LEU A 235 10.43 21.06 -15.64
C LEU A 235 9.67 20.09 -16.55
N HIS A 236 10.00 18.80 -16.52
CA HIS A 236 9.33 17.74 -17.28
C HIS A 236 7.87 17.53 -16.82
N ARG A 237 7.55 17.73 -15.53
CA ARG A 237 6.17 17.70 -15.01
C ARG A 237 5.34 18.88 -15.48
N LYS A 238 5.93 20.07 -15.52
CA LYS A 238 5.19 21.27 -15.84
C LYS A 238 5.05 21.52 -17.35
N TYR A 239 6.09 21.25 -18.13
CA TYR A 239 6.14 21.63 -19.53
C TYR A 239 6.27 20.42 -20.45
N VAL A 240 5.30 20.28 -21.36
CA VAL A 240 5.46 19.45 -22.55
C VAL A 240 6.35 20.22 -23.54
N LEU A 241 7.62 19.82 -23.64
CA LEU A 241 8.61 20.47 -24.50
C LEU A 241 8.57 19.92 -25.91
N LYS A 242 9.05 20.70 -26.88
CA LYS A 242 8.98 20.34 -28.31
C LYS A 242 9.94 19.21 -28.72
N SER A 243 11.07 19.03 -28.02
CA SER A 243 12.14 18.11 -28.44
C SER A 243 12.18 16.84 -27.61
N ASN A 244 11.57 15.78 -28.12
CA ASN A 244 11.70 14.43 -27.55
C ASN A 244 13.15 13.91 -27.62
N GLU A 245 13.93 14.34 -28.61
CA GLU A 245 15.33 13.89 -28.77
C GLU A 245 16.25 14.36 -27.64
N LEU A 246 16.08 15.59 -27.15
CA LEU A 246 16.86 16.11 -26.02
C LEU A 246 16.60 15.30 -24.75
N TRP A 247 15.33 14.99 -24.48
CA TRP A 247 14.92 14.17 -23.36
C TRP A 247 15.47 12.75 -23.47
N LEU A 248 15.37 12.13 -24.64
CA LEU A 248 15.93 10.79 -24.86
C LEU A 248 17.45 10.77 -24.63
N ARG A 249 18.18 11.79 -25.12
CA ARG A 249 19.62 11.92 -24.89
C ARG A 249 19.95 12.07 -23.40
N LEU A 250 19.21 12.91 -22.67
CA LEU A 250 19.36 13.08 -21.22
C LEU A 250 19.10 11.77 -20.47
N GLY A 251 18.05 11.03 -20.87
CA GLY A 251 17.75 9.73 -20.32
C GLY A 251 18.92 8.76 -20.48
N ASP A 252 19.44 8.62 -21.71
CA ASP A 252 20.57 7.74 -21.99
C ASP A 252 21.85 8.15 -21.22
N GLN A 253 22.07 9.45 -21.00
CA GLN A 253 23.20 9.96 -20.19
C GLN A 253 23.03 9.60 -18.71
N ILE A 254 21.86 9.86 -18.13
CA ILE A 254 21.58 9.59 -16.72
C ILE A 254 21.60 8.09 -16.43
N GLU A 255 21.06 7.27 -17.34
CA GLU A 255 21.11 5.81 -17.26
C GLU A 255 22.55 5.28 -17.22
N LYS A 256 23.43 5.79 -18.09
CA LYS A 256 24.86 5.43 -18.07
C LYS A 256 25.54 5.79 -16.75
N HIS A 257 25.16 6.90 -16.12
CA HIS A 257 25.68 7.29 -14.81
C HIS A 257 25.13 6.39 -13.69
N LEU A 258 23.83 6.07 -13.72
CA LEU A 258 23.16 5.21 -12.75
C LEU A 258 23.82 3.82 -12.68
N PHE A 259 24.10 3.21 -13.83
CA PHE A 259 24.74 1.89 -13.91
C PHE A 259 26.27 1.94 -14.04
N SER A 260 26.88 3.08 -13.74
CA SER A 260 28.34 3.18 -13.79
C SER A 260 29.01 2.40 -12.66
N ASN A 261 30.09 1.68 -12.95
CA ASN A 261 30.87 0.95 -11.94
C ASN A 261 31.74 1.85 -11.05
N LYS A 262 31.55 3.18 -11.12
CA LYS A 262 32.34 4.13 -10.32
C LYS A 262 31.88 4.08 -8.87
N THR A 263 32.82 3.96 -7.94
CA THR A 263 32.54 4.05 -6.51
C THR A 263 32.54 5.51 -6.08
N PHE A 264 31.43 5.96 -5.51
CA PHE A 264 31.27 7.32 -5.00
C PHE A 264 31.27 7.33 -3.48
N LYS A 265 31.89 8.35 -2.86
CA LYS A 265 32.03 8.41 -1.40
C LYS A 265 30.74 8.86 -0.69
N ALA A 266 29.90 9.70 -1.32
CA ALA A 266 28.70 10.27 -0.71
C ALA A 266 27.63 10.61 -1.77
N GLY A 267 26.36 10.54 -1.38
CA GLY A 267 25.21 10.91 -2.22
C GLY A 267 24.79 9.88 -3.27
N GLU A 268 25.37 8.68 -3.27
CA GLU A 268 25.08 7.63 -4.25
C GLU A 268 23.62 7.18 -4.23
N ASN A 269 23.10 6.93 -3.04
CA ASN A 269 21.72 6.55 -2.84
C ASN A 269 20.74 7.64 -3.32
N ASP A 270 20.91 8.87 -2.81
CA ASP A 270 20.04 10.00 -3.16
C ASP A 270 20.00 10.26 -4.67
N PHE A 271 21.16 10.17 -5.34
CA PHE A 271 21.25 10.30 -6.79
C PHE A 271 20.57 9.13 -7.51
N ALA A 272 20.86 7.90 -7.11
CA ALA A 272 20.36 6.72 -7.80
C ALA A 272 18.83 6.61 -7.72
N VAL A 273 18.25 6.98 -6.57
CA VAL A 273 16.79 7.07 -6.40
C VAL A 273 16.19 8.14 -7.31
N ALA A 274 16.72 9.36 -7.28
CA ALA A 274 16.23 10.46 -8.11
C ALA A 274 16.35 10.15 -9.61
N ALA A 275 17.47 9.55 -10.04
CA ALA A 275 17.69 9.11 -11.42
C ALA A 275 16.68 8.05 -11.84
N THR A 276 16.43 7.05 -10.98
CA THR A 276 15.46 5.97 -11.26
C THR A 276 14.06 6.54 -11.42
N GLU A 277 13.61 7.39 -10.49
CA GLU A 277 12.29 8.03 -10.54
C GLU A 277 12.13 8.86 -11.82
N PHE A 278 13.12 9.69 -12.15
CA PHE A 278 13.10 10.53 -13.33
C PHE A 278 13.04 9.71 -14.62
N LEU A 279 13.88 8.68 -14.76
CA LEU A 279 13.91 7.82 -15.95
C LEU A 279 12.57 7.09 -16.15
N LEU A 280 11.98 6.54 -15.08
CA LEU A 280 10.69 5.87 -15.14
C LEU A 280 9.55 6.85 -15.48
N GLU A 281 9.56 8.05 -14.91
CA GLU A 281 8.58 9.10 -15.23
C GLU A 281 8.68 9.55 -16.71
N MET A 282 9.91 9.69 -17.20
CA MET A 282 10.17 9.99 -18.62
C MET A 282 9.62 8.90 -19.53
N MET A 283 9.81 7.62 -19.18
CA MET A 283 9.26 6.51 -19.97
C MET A 283 7.74 6.62 -20.09
N VAL A 284 7.04 6.88 -18.98
CA VAL A 284 5.58 7.01 -18.99
C VAL A 284 5.12 8.18 -19.87
N LYS A 285 5.71 9.37 -19.73
CA LYS A 285 5.31 10.53 -20.53
C LYS A 285 5.66 10.39 -22.00
N ASN A 286 6.83 9.84 -22.34
CA ASN A 286 7.25 9.69 -23.72
C ASN A 286 6.34 8.72 -24.50
N VAL A 287 5.90 7.62 -23.87
CA VAL A 287 4.97 6.67 -24.51
C VAL A 287 3.63 7.33 -24.84
N ASN A 288 3.19 8.30 -24.03
CA ASN A 288 1.97 9.08 -24.27
C ASN A 288 2.10 10.12 -25.41
N GLN A 289 3.31 10.51 -25.82
CA GLN A 289 3.53 11.68 -26.67
C GLN A 289 3.77 11.38 -28.16
N SER A 290 4.27 10.20 -28.57
CA SER A 290 4.46 9.92 -30.00
C SER A 290 4.54 8.43 -30.40
N GLN A 291 4.19 8.11 -31.66
CA GLN A 291 4.34 6.77 -32.25
C GLN A 291 5.80 6.28 -32.21
N LYS A 292 6.78 7.16 -32.47
CA LYS A 292 8.22 6.83 -32.46
C LYS A 292 8.73 6.46 -31.06
N CYS A 293 8.10 6.98 -30.01
CA CYS A 293 8.42 6.64 -28.62
C CYS A 293 7.82 5.28 -28.19
N ARG A 294 6.76 4.79 -28.86
CA ARG A 294 6.21 3.45 -28.61
C ARG A 294 7.21 2.34 -28.96
N GLU A 295 8.11 2.58 -29.91
CA GLU A 295 9.17 1.63 -30.29
C GLU A 295 10.19 1.38 -29.15
N LYS A 296 10.37 2.34 -28.23
CA LYS A 296 11.21 2.18 -27.02
C LYS A 296 10.56 1.38 -25.89
N VAL A 297 9.27 1.01 -25.98
CA VAL A 297 8.64 0.05 -25.04
C VAL A 297 9.38 -1.30 -25.05
N SER A 298 10.03 -1.63 -26.17
CA SER A 298 10.88 -2.82 -26.31
C SER A 298 12.04 -2.87 -25.29
N GLY A 299 12.53 -1.71 -24.83
CA GLY A 299 13.63 -1.61 -23.86
C GLY A 299 13.20 -1.61 -22.39
N LEU A 300 11.91 -1.41 -22.09
CA LEU A 300 11.40 -1.28 -20.71
C LEU A 300 11.78 -2.50 -19.86
N ASN A 301 11.51 -3.69 -20.38
CA ASN A 301 11.73 -4.94 -19.65
C ASN A 301 13.20 -5.15 -19.30
N ILE A 302 14.11 -4.81 -20.23
CA ILE A 302 15.57 -4.89 -19.99
C ILE A 302 15.97 -3.85 -18.94
N PHE A 303 15.45 -2.62 -19.04
CA PHE A 303 15.75 -1.57 -18.07
C PHE A 303 15.27 -1.94 -16.66
N LEU A 304 14.05 -2.46 -16.51
CA LEU A 304 13.53 -2.96 -15.22
C LEU A 304 14.40 -4.10 -14.67
N VAL A 305 14.86 -5.02 -15.52
CA VAL A 305 15.78 -6.09 -15.11
C VAL A 305 17.10 -5.52 -14.59
N CYS A 306 17.66 -4.49 -15.23
CA CYS A 306 18.86 -3.80 -14.75
C CYS A 306 18.62 -3.11 -13.40
N LEU A 307 17.48 -2.42 -13.23
CA LEU A 307 17.13 -1.77 -11.96
C LEU A 307 16.93 -2.78 -10.82
N LEU A 308 16.25 -3.89 -11.09
CA LEU A 308 16.07 -4.98 -10.13
C LEU A 308 17.42 -5.63 -9.78
N SER A 309 18.34 -5.72 -10.73
CA SER A 309 19.70 -6.24 -10.49
C SER A 309 20.63 -5.25 -9.78
N HIS A 310 20.15 -4.04 -9.46
CA HIS A 310 20.99 -2.99 -8.90
C HIS A 310 21.41 -3.29 -7.45
N LYS A 311 22.64 -2.89 -7.09
CA LYS A 311 23.22 -3.14 -5.76
C LYS A 311 22.45 -2.44 -4.62
N LEU A 312 21.95 -1.23 -4.88
CA LEU A 312 21.18 -0.44 -3.90
C LEU A 312 19.74 -0.93 -3.80
N TYR A 313 19.25 -1.15 -2.59
CA TYR A 313 17.91 -1.66 -2.35
C TYR A 313 16.83 -0.62 -2.70
N GLU A 314 17.12 0.67 -2.52
CA GLU A 314 16.19 1.76 -2.84
C GLU A 314 15.87 1.81 -4.34
N VAL A 315 16.87 1.54 -5.20
CA VAL A 315 16.69 1.47 -6.66
C VAL A 315 15.77 0.30 -7.04
N ARG A 316 16.01 -0.89 -6.45
CA ARG A 316 15.15 -2.06 -6.66
C ARG A 316 13.72 -1.78 -6.20
N ASN A 317 13.56 -1.15 -5.04
CA ASN A 317 12.25 -0.79 -4.51
C ASN A 317 11.50 0.20 -5.39
N LYS A 318 12.18 1.18 -6.00
CA LYS A 318 11.54 2.09 -6.97
C LYS A 318 11.11 1.39 -8.26
N ALA A 319 11.85 0.38 -8.72
CA ALA A 319 11.42 -0.45 -9.85
C ALA A 319 10.16 -1.27 -9.50
N LEU A 320 10.10 -1.87 -8.30
CA LEU A 320 8.92 -2.59 -7.82
C LEU A 320 7.72 -1.67 -7.63
N ASP A 321 7.91 -0.47 -7.05
CA ASP A 321 6.86 0.57 -6.92
C ASP A 321 6.26 0.93 -8.28
N PHE A 322 7.11 1.10 -9.28
CA PHE A 322 6.68 1.39 -10.63
C PHE A 322 5.89 0.24 -11.25
N MET A 323 6.31 -1.01 -11.04
CA MET A 323 5.54 -2.17 -11.49
C MET A 323 4.18 -2.26 -10.81
N LEU A 324 4.11 -2.05 -9.50
CA LEU A 324 2.84 -2.05 -8.75
C LEU A 324 1.90 -0.93 -9.23
N CYS A 325 2.44 0.26 -9.47
CA CYS A 325 1.74 1.39 -10.08
C CYS A 325 1.17 1.07 -11.47
N LEU A 326 1.67 0.05 -12.17
CA LEU A 326 1.14 -0.37 -13.48
C LEU A 326 0.15 -1.53 -13.39
N LEU A 327 0.37 -2.42 -12.42
CA LEU A 327 -0.30 -3.71 -12.35
C LEU A 327 -1.56 -3.66 -11.48
N LYS A 328 -1.54 -2.92 -10.37
CA LYS A 328 -2.70 -2.82 -9.46
C LYS A 328 -3.87 -2.05 -10.09
N PRO A 329 -5.12 -2.45 -9.83
CA PRO A 329 -6.28 -1.63 -10.15
C PRO A 329 -6.28 -0.35 -9.30
N HIS A 330 -6.49 0.80 -9.92
CA HIS A 330 -6.40 2.11 -9.27
C HIS A 330 -7.75 2.57 -8.71
N ASP A 331 -7.76 3.08 -7.49
CA ASP A 331 -8.78 4.01 -7.02
C ASP A 331 -8.35 5.45 -7.37
N ASP A 332 -9.29 6.27 -7.87
CA ASP A 332 -9.05 7.65 -8.35
C ASP A 332 -8.43 8.60 -7.30
N ASN A 333 -8.31 8.18 -6.03
CA ASN A 333 -7.79 8.97 -4.91
C ASN A 333 -6.29 8.80 -4.63
N GLU A 334 -5.59 7.87 -5.28
CA GLU A 334 -4.16 7.68 -5.04
C GLU A 334 -3.32 8.70 -5.84
N THR A 335 -2.61 9.58 -5.13
CA THR A 335 -1.60 10.46 -5.74
C THR A 335 -0.36 9.66 -6.11
N PHE A 336 -0.36 9.08 -7.31
CA PHE A 336 0.84 8.47 -7.85
C PHE A 336 1.89 9.53 -8.18
N HIS A 337 3.15 9.25 -7.82
CA HIS A 337 4.29 10.07 -8.24
C HIS A 337 4.55 9.96 -9.75
N PHE A 338 4.06 8.91 -10.39
CA PHE A 338 4.13 8.70 -11.84
C PHE A 338 2.86 9.25 -12.50
N ALA A 339 2.98 9.89 -13.67
CA ALA A 339 1.83 10.30 -14.47
C ALA A 339 0.98 9.09 -14.87
N THR A 340 -0.31 9.27 -15.21
CA THR A 340 -1.24 8.18 -15.55
C THR A 340 -0.63 7.24 -16.59
N PRO A 341 -0.32 5.98 -16.21
CA PRO A 341 0.40 5.11 -17.12
C PRO A 341 -0.47 4.56 -18.25
N THR A 342 0.17 4.13 -19.34
CA THR A 342 -0.55 3.56 -20.49
C THR A 342 -0.77 2.05 -20.34
N GLN A 343 -1.90 1.59 -20.87
CA GLN A 343 -2.20 0.17 -21.07
C GLN A 343 -1.05 -0.58 -21.79
N LEU A 344 -0.35 0.10 -22.72
CA LEU A 344 0.80 -0.45 -23.45
C LEU A 344 1.98 -0.85 -22.53
N LEU A 345 2.29 -0.05 -21.51
CA LEU A 345 3.35 -0.36 -20.56
C LEU A 345 2.97 -1.56 -19.69
N LYS A 346 1.72 -1.60 -19.23
CA LYS A 346 1.16 -2.71 -18.47
C LYS A 346 1.26 -4.02 -19.27
N GLU A 347 0.82 -4.01 -20.52
CA GLU A 347 0.90 -5.17 -21.42
C GLU A 347 2.34 -5.61 -21.68
N SER A 348 3.30 -4.68 -21.80
CA SER A 348 4.72 -5.01 -22.00
C SER A 348 5.33 -5.75 -20.81
N ILE A 349 4.99 -5.33 -19.58
CA ILE A 349 5.44 -6.01 -18.36
C ILE A 349 4.79 -7.38 -18.24
N LEU A 350 3.45 -7.44 -18.34
CA LEU A 350 2.68 -8.70 -18.21
C LEU A 350 3.16 -9.79 -19.18
N ASN A 351 3.61 -9.39 -20.38
CA ASN A 351 4.06 -10.30 -21.43
C ASN A 351 5.56 -10.64 -21.40
N SER A 352 6.33 -10.12 -20.44
CA SER A 352 7.79 -10.29 -20.41
C SER A 352 8.26 -11.54 -19.66
N ASP A 353 8.81 -12.51 -20.39
CA ASP A 353 9.40 -13.72 -19.79
C ASP A 353 10.70 -13.41 -19.03
N VAL A 354 11.51 -12.48 -19.55
CA VAL A 354 12.80 -12.11 -18.94
C VAL A 354 12.55 -11.44 -17.58
N LEU A 355 11.57 -10.54 -17.51
CA LEU A 355 11.21 -9.87 -16.27
C LEU A 355 10.60 -10.86 -15.27
N SER A 356 9.74 -11.77 -15.75
CA SER A 356 9.19 -12.85 -14.91
C SER A 356 10.28 -13.69 -14.26
N ARG A 357 11.31 -14.11 -15.03
CA ARG A 357 12.46 -14.86 -14.50
C ARG A 357 13.28 -14.05 -13.50
N MET A 358 13.47 -12.76 -13.75
CA MET A 358 14.16 -11.86 -12.82
C MET A 358 13.41 -11.75 -11.49
N ILE A 359 12.09 -11.52 -11.52
CA ILE A 359 11.23 -11.49 -10.31
C ILE A 359 11.36 -12.81 -9.52
N LEU A 360 11.36 -13.96 -10.20
CA LEU A 360 11.49 -15.26 -9.55
C LEU A 360 12.89 -15.53 -9.00
N SER A 361 13.93 -14.94 -9.59
CA SER A 361 15.27 -15.05 -9.03
C SER A 361 15.32 -14.47 -7.61
N PHE A 362 14.48 -13.47 -7.32
CA PHE A 362 14.30 -12.99 -5.95
C PHE A 362 13.59 -14.04 -5.09
N PHE A 363 12.56 -14.67 -5.63
CA PHE A 363 11.77 -15.69 -4.94
C PHE A 363 12.62 -16.81 -4.33
N PHE A 364 13.66 -17.27 -5.03
CA PHE A 364 14.55 -18.35 -4.58
C PHE A 364 15.85 -17.87 -3.93
N SER A 365 16.04 -16.56 -3.77
CA SER A 365 17.28 -16.01 -3.20
C SER A 365 17.20 -15.92 -1.68
N SER A 366 18.10 -16.63 -0.99
CA SER A 366 18.23 -16.60 0.47
C SER A 366 18.81 -15.29 1.04
N LYS A 367 19.14 -14.32 0.18
CA LYS A 367 19.86 -13.09 0.56
C LYS A 367 19.00 -11.83 0.58
N ILE A 368 17.68 -11.95 0.47
CA ILE A 368 16.78 -10.81 0.37
C ILE A 368 16.31 -10.40 1.77
N HIS A 369 16.29 -9.09 2.00
CA HIS A 369 15.74 -8.53 3.22
C HIS A 369 14.21 -8.76 3.26
N ALA A 370 13.64 -9.14 4.41
CA ALA A 370 12.23 -9.52 4.52
C ALA A 370 11.24 -8.50 3.90
N HIS A 371 11.51 -7.20 4.09
CA HIS A 371 10.70 -6.13 3.50
C HIS A 371 10.74 -6.08 1.96
N ASP A 372 11.90 -6.34 1.35
CA ASP A 372 12.03 -6.42 -0.11
C ASP A 372 11.24 -7.63 -0.64
N PHE A 373 11.22 -8.72 0.11
CA PHE A 373 10.51 -9.94 -0.25
C PHE A 373 8.99 -9.76 -0.26
N VAL A 374 8.42 -9.05 0.73
CA VAL A 374 7.00 -8.68 0.76
C VAL A 374 6.60 -7.93 -0.50
N LYS A 375 7.42 -6.97 -0.94
CA LYS A 375 7.15 -6.19 -2.14
C LYS A 375 7.24 -7.01 -3.43
N VAL A 376 8.16 -7.98 -3.46
CA VAL A 376 8.25 -8.95 -4.56
C VAL A 376 7.00 -9.83 -4.60
N LEU A 377 6.52 -10.34 -3.46
CA LEU A 377 5.27 -11.11 -3.39
C LEU A 377 4.09 -10.30 -3.94
N GLU A 378 4.01 -9.04 -3.54
CA GLU A 378 2.98 -8.12 -4.02
C GLU A 378 3.01 -7.96 -5.55
N VAL A 379 4.20 -7.80 -6.14
CA VAL A 379 4.34 -7.74 -7.61
C VAL A 379 3.95 -9.07 -8.27
N VAL A 380 4.38 -10.20 -7.70
CA VAL A 380 4.06 -11.55 -8.21
C VAL A 380 2.54 -11.77 -8.23
N ALA A 381 1.81 -11.32 -7.21
CA ALA A 381 0.37 -11.44 -7.11
C ALA A 381 -0.41 -10.75 -8.25
N TYR A 382 0.22 -9.83 -9.00
CA TYR A 382 -0.40 -9.18 -10.16
C TYR A 382 0.32 -9.48 -11.49
N HIS A 383 1.26 -10.44 -11.51
CA HIS A 383 2.03 -10.78 -12.70
C HIS A 383 1.79 -12.24 -13.14
N PRO A 384 0.85 -12.51 -14.06
CA PRO A 384 0.40 -13.87 -14.42
C PRO A 384 1.54 -14.80 -14.87
N LYS A 385 2.47 -14.33 -15.70
CA LYS A 385 3.62 -15.13 -16.12
C LYS A 385 4.53 -15.52 -14.96
N ALA A 386 4.74 -14.63 -13.98
CA ALA A 386 5.54 -14.95 -12.80
C ALA A 386 4.86 -16.05 -11.97
N LEU A 387 3.54 -15.95 -11.76
CA LEU A 387 2.74 -17.00 -11.11
C LEU A 387 2.81 -18.35 -11.85
N MET A 388 2.75 -18.34 -13.19
CA MET A 388 2.93 -19.57 -14.00
C MET A 388 4.30 -20.23 -13.82
N PHE A 389 5.35 -19.44 -13.59
CA PHE A 389 6.67 -19.99 -13.33
C PHE A 389 6.85 -20.43 -11.87
N VAL A 390 6.23 -19.76 -10.89
CA VAL A 390 6.15 -20.26 -9.50
C VAL A 390 5.64 -21.70 -9.51
N LYS A 391 4.60 -21.98 -10.30
CA LYS A 391 4.07 -23.32 -10.55
C LYS A 391 5.14 -24.28 -11.10
N LYS A 392 5.86 -23.90 -12.15
CA LYS A 392 6.83 -24.79 -12.85
C LYS A 392 8.15 -25.02 -12.11
N ALA A 393 8.58 -24.09 -11.27
CA ALA A 393 9.90 -24.09 -10.64
C ALA A 393 9.91 -24.58 -9.18
N GLY A 394 8.84 -25.24 -8.72
CA GLY A 394 8.72 -25.67 -7.33
C GLY A 394 8.51 -24.52 -6.34
N GLY A 395 8.10 -23.34 -6.80
CA GLY A 395 7.85 -22.17 -5.93
C GLY A 395 6.61 -22.32 -5.05
N LEU A 396 5.72 -23.27 -5.35
CA LEU A 396 4.52 -23.52 -4.54
C LEU A 396 4.83 -24.01 -3.14
N SER A 397 5.85 -24.84 -2.94
CA SER A 397 6.24 -25.28 -1.58
C SER A 397 6.67 -24.09 -0.73
N LEU A 398 7.47 -23.17 -1.30
CA LEU A 398 7.87 -21.95 -0.63
C LEU A 398 6.66 -21.06 -0.29
N ILE A 399 5.68 -20.92 -1.19
CA ILE A 399 4.45 -20.18 -0.88
C ILE A 399 3.67 -20.83 0.27
N LEU A 400 3.57 -22.16 0.30
CA LEU A 400 2.89 -22.87 1.38
C LEU A 400 3.59 -22.65 2.73
N ASP A 401 4.91 -22.60 2.75
CA ASP A 401 5.68 -22.28 3.96
C ASP A 401 5.44 -20.82 4.41
N LEU A 402 5.35 -19.89 3.47
CA LEU A 402 5.07 -18.48 3.75
C LEU A 402 3.65 -18.23 4.28
N CYS A 403 2.67 -19.02 3.83
CA CYS A 403 1.31 -18.99 4.37
C CYS A 403 1.24 -19.39 5.85
N LYS A 404 2.29 -20.05 6.37
CA LYS A 404 2.42 -20.45 7.78
C LYS A 404 3.34 -19.52 8.58
N SER A 405 3.70 -18.36 8.03
CA SER A 405 4.58 -17.41 8.70
C SER A 405 3.87 -16.60 9.78
N ASN A 406 4.63 -16.06 10.73
CA ASN A 406 4.09 -15.22 11.81
C ASN A 406 3.75 -13.78 11.38
N ASN A 407 4.02 -13.41 10.12
CA ASN A 407 3.81 -12.05 9.62
C ASN A 407 2.54 -12.02 8.77
N GLU A 408 1.50 -11.36 9.26
CA GLU A 408 0.19 -11.32 8.61
C GLU A 408 0.25 -10.77 7.18
N THR A 409 1.05 -9.72 6.94
CA THR A 409 1.23 -9.16 5.59
C THR A 409 1.84 -10.18 4.63
N THR A 410 2.83 -10.95 5.10
CA THR A 410 3.42 -12.04 4.31
C THR A 410 2.40 -13.13 4.02
N VAL A 411 1.58 -13.52 5.01
CA VAL A 411 0.53 -14.53 4.84
C VAL A 411 -0.53 -14.06 3.84
N CYS A 412 -1.04 -12.83 3.95
CA CYS A 412 -1.99 -12.25 2.99
C CYS A 412 -1.47 -12.34 1.56
N LEU A 413 -0.24 -11.86 1.32
CA LEU A 413 0.33 -11.85 -0.03
C LEU A 413 0.66 -13.25 -0.55
N ALA A 414 1.16 -14.14 0.32
CA ALA A 414 1.43 -15.52 -0.03
C ALA A 414 0.14 -16.27 -0.40
N LEU A 415 -0.93 -16.06 0.37
CA LEU A 415 -2.25 -16.64 0.11
C LEU A 415 -2.84 -16.12 -1.21
N ASP A 416 -2.76 -14.80 -1.47
CA ASP A 416 -3.21 -14.21 -2.74
C ASP A 416 -2.40 -14.75 -3.94
N CYS A 417 -1.07 -14.85 -3.81
CA CYS A 417 -0.22 -15.51 -4.81
C CYS A 417 -0.60 -16.98 -5.03
N LEU A 418 -0.84 -17.75 -3.95
CA LEU A 418 -1.23 -19.16 -4.03
C LEU A 418 -2.52 -19.31 -4.85
N LEU A 419 -3.57 -18.61 -4.43
CA LEU A 419 -4.90 -18.73 -5.02
C LEU A 419 -4.93 -18.27 -6.47
N LYS A 420 -4.22 -17.19 -6.82
CA LYS A 420 -4.09 -16.74 -8.22
C LYS A 420 -3.22 -17.66 -9.07
N ALA A 421 -2.15 -18.23 -8.51
CA ALA A 421 -1.37 -19.25 -9.20
C ALA A 421 -2.21 -20.50 -9.49
N LEU A 422 -3.12 -20.86 -8.58
CA LEU A 422 -4.06 -21.94 -8.78
C LEU A 422 -5.07 -21.60 -9.89
N GLN A 423 -5.64 -20.39 -9.93
CA GLN A 423 -6.55 -19.96 -11.01
C GLN A 423 -5.92 -20.04 -12.40
N LEU A 424 -4.61 -19.76 -12.51
CA LEU A 424 -3.86 -19.84 -13.76
C LEU A 424 -3.50 -21.28 -14.18
N MET A 425 -3.96 -22.29 -13.45
CA MET A 425 -3.83 -23.67 -13.92
C MET A 425 -4.75 -23.88 -15.12
N GLU A 426 -4.17 -23.76 -16.32
CA GLU A 426 -4.85 -24.07 -17.58
C GLU A 426 -5.54 -25.45 -17.54
N THR A 427 -6.72 -25.46 -18.12
CA THR A 427 -7.57 -26.57 -18.60
C THR A 427 -6.87 -27.56 -19.53
N ASP A 428 -5.54 -27.51 -19.64
CA ASP A 428 -4.77 -28.43 -20.46
C ASP A 428 -4.72 -29.78 -19.72
N SER A 429 -5.49 -30.73 -20.24
CA SER A 429 -5.76 -32.09 -19.72
C SER A 429 -4.51 -32.98 -19.50
N LYS A 430 -3.31 -32.41 -19.59
CA LYS A 430 -2.01 -33.08 -19.45
C LYS A 430 -1.12 -32.49 -18.36
N ALA A 431 -1.56 -31.47 -17.61
CA ALA A 431 -0.80 -31.02 -16.45
C ALA A 431 -0.79 -32.13 -15.39
N ASP A 432 0.40 -32.64 -15.05
CA ASP A 432 0.57 -33.68 -14.04
C ASP A 432 0.29 -33.09 -12.65
N VAL A 433 -0.97 -33.19 -12.20
CA VAL A 433 -1.44 -32.65 -10.92
C VAL A 433 -0.79 -33.38 -9.73
N SER A 434 -0.18 -34.55 -9.96
CA SER A 434 0.47 -35.37 -8.93
C SER A 434 1.67 -34.69 -8.23
N CYS A 435 2.23 -33.64 -8.83
CA CYS A 435 3.36 -32.90 -8.27
C CYS A 435 2.96 -31.83 -7.23
N TYR A 436 1.67 -31.57 -7.02
CA TYR A 436 1.20 -30.58 -6.06
C TYR A 436 0.82 -31.22 -4.72
N ASN A 437 1.22 -30.58 -3.62
CA ASN A 437 0.74 -30.94 -2.29
C ASN A 437 -0.69 -30.39 -2.06
N LEU A 438 -1.66 -30.98 -2.77
CA LEU A 438 -3.07 -30.57 -2.74
C LEU A 438 -3.67 -30.65 -1.34
N GLU A 439 -3.22 -31.61 -0.52
CA GLU A 439 -3.67 -31.74 0.87
C GLU A 439 -3.31 -30.49 1.67
N SER A 440 -2.02 -30.09 1.66
CA SER A 440 -1.58 -28.89 2.38
C SER A 440 -2.20 -27.59 1.85
N ILE A 441 -2.51 -27.52 0.55
CA ILE A 441 -3.26 -26.39 -0.02
C ILE A 441 -4.67 -26.35 0.59
N CYS A 442 -5.37 -27.49 0.62
CA CYS A 442 -6.70 -27.58 1.21
C CYS A 442 -6.67 -27.25 2.71
N ASP A 443 -5.68 -27.73 3.46
CA ASP A 443 -5.50 -27.41 4.88
C ASP A 443 -5.41 -25.90 5.11
N ILE A 444 -4.53 -25.21 4.36
CA ILE A 444 -4.36 -23.76 4.47
C ILE A 444 -5.67 -23.02 4.15
N ILE A 445 -6.38 -23.40 3.09
CA ILE A 445 -7.64 -22.74 2.72
C ILE A 445 -8.69 -22.95 3.82
N VAL A 446 -8.85 -24.18 4.31
CA VAL A 446 -9.85 -24.53 5.33
C VAL A 446 -9.58 -23.82 6.65
N GLU A 447 -8.33 -23.79 7.10
CA GLU A 447 -7.91 -23.12 8.34
C GLU A 447 -8.20 -21.61 8.28
N ASN A 448 -7.90 -20.97 7.14
CA ASN A 448 -8.07 -19.53 6.95
C ASN A 448 -9.50 -19.11 6.55
N CYS A 449 -10.47 -20.03 6.55
CA CYS A 449 -11.90 -19.71 6.43
C CYS A 449 -12.63 -19.68 7.78
N SER A 450 -11.94 -19.95 8.88
CA SER A 450 -12.55 -19.95 10.22
C SER A 450 -12.92 -18.54 10.67
N PRO A 451 -14.02 -18.32 11.41
CA PRO A 451 -14.36 -16.99 11.95
C PRO A 451 -13.23 -16.34 12.76
N GLU A 452 -12.41 -17.15 13.43
CA GLU A 452 -11.27 -16.73 14.25
C GLU A 452 -10.02 -16.33 13.43
N SER A 453 -10.02 -16.60 12.12
CA SER A 453 -8.91 -16.22 11.23
C SER A 453 -8.89 -14.71 10.94
N ASN A 454 -7.80 -14.21 10.37
CA ASN A 454 -7.72 -12.80 9.97
C ASN A 454 -8.73 -12.47 8.85
N LEU A 455 -9.40 -11.32 8.96
CA LEU A 455 -10.40 -10.86 8.01
C LEU A 455 -9.88 -10.82 6.57
N ASP A 456 -8.66 -10.32 6.35
CA ASP A 456 -8.08 -10.20 5.02
C ASP A 456 -7.91 -11.58 4.36
N TYR A 457 -7.58 -12.61 5.14
CA TYR A 457 -7.42 -13.97 4.62
C TYR A 457 -8.76 -14.51 4.10
N ARG A 458 -9.85 -14.30 4.87
CA ARG A 458 -11.21 -14.69 4.48
C ARG A 458 -11.67 -13.95 3.24
N ILE A 459 -11.40 -12.65 3.14
CA ILE A 459 -11.73 -11.84 1.95
C ILE A 459 -10.96 -12.35 0.71
N ILE A 460 -9.67 -12.67 0.84
CA ILE A 460 -8.86 -13.21 -0.25
C ILE A 460 -9.43 -14.55 -0.75
N ILE A 461 -9.77 -15.46 0.16
CA ILE A 461 -10.35 -16.77 -0.19
C ILE A 461 -11.76 -16.62 -0.77
N ALA A 462 -12.58 -15.72 -0.23
CA ALA A 462 -13.89 -15.38 -0.78
C ALA A 462 -13.81 -14.89 -2.23
N LYS A 463 -12.90 -13.97 -2.53
CA LYS A 463 -12.65 -13.49 -3.91
C LYS A 463 -12.25 -14.64 -4.82
N TRP A 464 -11.40 -15.54 -4.33
CA TRP A 464 -11.02 -16.74 -5.09
C TRP A 464 -12.22 -17.64 -5.40
N PHE A 465 -13.09 -17.90 -4.42
CA PHE A 465 -14.30 -18.70 -4.65
C PHE A 465 -15.23 -18.08 -5.71
N ASN A 466 -15.34 -16.75 -5.75
CA ASN A 466 -16.18 -16.08 -6.75
C ASN A 466 -15.64 -16.25 -8.20
N SER A 467 -14.32 -16.30 -8.36
CA SER A 467 -13.61 -16.25 -9.66
C SER A 467 -13.51 -17.57 -10.47
N GLU A 468 -14.62 -18.24 -10.77
CA GLU A 468 -14.68 -19.52 -11.52
C GLU A 468 -13.90 -20.70 -10.88
N SER A 469 -13.55 -20.61 -9.58
CA SER A 469 -12.73 -21.62 -8.88
C SER A 469 -13.36 -23.03 -8.83
N PHE A 470 -14.66 -23.17 -9.06
CA PHE A 470 -15.33 -24.48 -9.05
C PHE A 470 -15.01 -25.32 -10.28
N THR A 471 -14.83 -24.67 -11.44
CA THR A 471 -14.26 -25.32 -12.61
C THR A 471 -12.85 -25.82 -12.28
N LEU A 472 -12.10 -25.03 -11.50
CA LEU A 472 -10.77 -25.40 -11.03
C LEU A 472 -10.76 -26.60 -10.08
N MET A 473 -11.68 -26.66 -9.11
CA MET A 473 -11.79 -27.80 -8.19
C MET A 473 -12.04 -29.12 -8.93
N LYS A 474 -12.76 -29.09 -10.05
CA LYS A 474 -12.95 -30.24 -10.95
C LYS A 474 -11.66 -30.62 -11.69
N LEU A 475 -10.89 -29.63 -12.14
CA LEU A 475 -9.61 -29.84 -12.82
C LEU A 475 -8.51 -30.37 -11.90
N LEU A 476 -8.56 -30.02 -10.61
CA LEU A 476 -7.55 -30.38 -9.62
C LEU A 476 -7.57 -31.84 -9.16
N GLN A 477 -8.51 -32.66 -9.63
CA GLN A 477 -8.65 -34.08 -9.23
C GLN A 477 -8.59 -34.28 -7.70
N LEU A 478 -9.18 -33.35 -6.94
CA LEU A 478 -9.20 -33.41 -5.48
C LEU A 478 -9.93 -34.67 -5.00
N SER A 479 -9.46 -35.25 -3.89
CA SER A 479 -10.20 -36.31 -3.21
C SER A 479 -11.60 -35.83 -2.82
N ASP A 480 -12.56 -36.76 -2.77
CA ASP A 480 -13.94 -36.43 -2.37
C ASP A 480 -13.99 -35.74 -1.00
N LEU A 481 -13.10 -36.13 -0.07
CA LEU A 481 -13.00 -35.50 1.25
C LEU A 481 -12.53 -34.04 1.15
N ASN A 482 -11.53 -33.74 0.32
CA ASN A 482 -11.06 -32.36 0.17
C ASN A 482 -12.09 -31.47 -0.54
N ARG A 483 -12.84 -32.02 -1.52
CA ARG A 483 -13.98 -31.30 -2.09
C ARG A 483 -15.02 -30.98 -1.03
N LEU A 484 -15.38 -31.95 -0.18
CA LEU A 484 -16.30 -31.73 0.95
C LEU A 484 -15.80 -30.63 1.90
N ARG A 485 -14.52 -30.66 2.27
CA ARG A 485 -13.90 -29.65 3.15
C ARG A 485 -13.94 -28.24 2.54
N LEU A 486 -13.66 -28.10 1.24
CA LEU A 486 -13.71 -26.82 0.55
C LEU A 486 -15.15 -26.31 0.40
N TRP A 487 -16.12 -27.18 0.08
CA TRP A 487 -17.54 -26.82 0.05
C TRP A 487 -18.03 -26.32 1.41
N ASN A 488 -17.62 -26.99 2.49
CA ASN A 488 -17.96 -26.55 3.84
C ASN A 488 -17.29 -25.22 4.20
N SER A 489 -16.05 -25.00 3.77
CA SER A 489 -15.33 -23.73 4.00
C SER A 489 -16.01 -22.58 3.28
N LEU A 490 -16.48 -22.79 2.05
CA LEU A 490 -17.27 -21.79 1.34
C LEU A 490 -18.63 -21.53 2.00
N MET A 491 -19.30 -22.57 2.51
CA MET A 491 -20.52 -22.37 3.29
C MET A 491 -20.25 -21.50 4.54
N ARG A 492 -19.12 -21.71 5.23
CA ARG A 492 -18.70 -20.86 6.36
C ARG A 492 -18.56 -19.40 5.93
N LEU A 493 -17.89 -19.13 4.82
CA LEU A 493 -17.78 -17.76 4.29
C LEU A 493 -19.14 -17.18 3.85
N CYS A 494 -20.05 -18.01 3.35
CA CYS A 494 -21.44 -17.59 3.07
C CYS A 494 -22.22 -17.24 4.35
N CYS A 495 -21.78 -17.76 5.49
CA CYS A 495 -22.35 -17.52 6.81
C CYS A 495 -21.49 -16.57 7.66
N ASP A 496 -20.48 -15.91 7.09
CA ASP A 496 -19.61 -14.98 7.81
C ASP A 496 -20.42 -13.80 8.37
N ASP A 497 -19.99 -13.22 9.48
CA ASP A 497 -20.67 -12.04 10.04
C ASP A 497 -20.17 -10.74 9.39
N ASP A 498 -19.02 -10.77 8.72
CA ASP A 498 -18.41 -9.59 8.13
C ASP A 498 -18.96 -9.28 6.73
N ILE A 499 -19.42 -8.03 6.55
CA ILE A 499 -20.03 -7.57 5.30
C ILE A 499 -19.04 -7.56 4.12
N GLU A 500 -17.75 -7.37 4.37
CA GLU A 500 -16.72 -7.34 3.33
C GLU A 500 -16.50 -8.72 2.71
N VAL A 501 -16.65 -9.79 3.51
CA VAL A 501 -16.58 -11.18 3.04
C VAL A 501 -17.76 -11.49 2.10
N HIS A 502 -18.98 -11.06 2.45
CA HIS A 502 -20.16 -11.20 1.59
C HIS A 502 -20.02 -10.45 0.27
N ALA A 503 -19.51 -9.21 0.34
CA ALA A 503 -19.27 -8.39 -0.83
C ALA A 503 -18.27 -9.07 -1.80
N ALA A 504 -17.26 -9.75 -1.26
CA ALA A 504 -16.28 -10.51 -2.04
C ALA A 504 -16.87 -11.75 -2.75
N LEU A 505 -17.82 -12.45 -2.13
CA LEU A 505 -18.38 -13.73 -2.64
C LEU A 505 -19.42 -13.57 -3.76
N PHE A 506 -20.48 -12.78 -3.55
CA PHE A 506 -21.64 -12.77 -4.47
C PHE A 506 -22.09 -11.36 -4.87
N SER A 507 -21.36 -10.30 -4.49
CA SER A 507 -21.77 -8.88 -4.67
C SER A 507 -23.11 -8.51 -4.03
N THR A 508 -23.69 -9.42 -3.23
CA THR A 508 -24.99 -9.25 -2.56
C THR A 508 -24.79 -9.09 -1.06
N TYR A 509 -25.45 -8.09 -0.49
CA TYR A 509 -25.41 -7.79 0.96
C TYR A 509 -26.45 -8.59 1.76
N CYS A 510 -27.01 -9.66 1.20
CA CYS A 510 -28.08 -10.44 1.84
C CYS A 510 -27.65 -11.89 1.99
N GLN A 511 -27.26 -12.26 3.21
CA GLN A 511 -26.75 -13.58 3.59
C GLN A 511 -27.71 -14.73 3.24
N VAL A 512 -29.01 -14.58 3.48
CA VAL A 512 -30.02 -15.61 3.10
C VAL A 512 -30.02 -15.85 1.59
N LYS A 513 -29.90 -14.79 0.79
CA LYS A 513 -29.84 -14.89 -0.67
C LYS A 513 -28.54 -15.54 -1.12
N THR A 514 -27.42 -15.21 -0.46
CA THR A 514 -26.11 -15.86 -0.63
C THR A 514 -26.20 -17.36 -0.38
N ILE A 515 -26.82 -17.80 0.73
CA ILE A 515 -27.02 -19.22 1.06
C ILE A 515 -27.83 -19.95 -0.03
N HIS A 516 -28.94 -19.37 -0.49
CA HIS A 516 -29.74 -19.96 -1.57
C HIS A 516 -28.97 -20.10 -2.90
N LEU A 517 -28.21 -19.07 -3.29
CA LEU A 517 -27.38 -19.09 -4.48
C LEU A 517 -26.28 -20.15 -4.37
N PHE A 518 -25.61 -20.21 -3.23
CA PHE A 518 -24.63 -21.24 -2.91
C PHE A 518 -25.24 -22.64 -3.02
N MET A 519 -26.38 -22.90 -2.35
CA MET A 519 -27.00 -24.23 -2.33
C MET A 519 -27.39 -24.70 -3.73
N SER A 520 -27.97 -23.81 -4.53
CA SER A 520 -28.32 -24.10 -5.92
C SER A 520 -27.07 -24.47 -6.73
N LYS A 521 -25.98 -23.73 -6.54
CA LYS A 521 -24.70 -24.00 -7.19
C LYS A 521 -24.08 -25.32 -6.76
N PHE A 522 -24.04 -25.60 -5.45
CA PHE A 522 -23.51 -26.83 -4.88
C PHE A 522 -24.17 -28.09 -5.46
N ILE A 523 -25.50 -28.12 -5.50
CA ILE A 523 -26.27 -29.26 -6.00
C ILE A 523 -25.99 -29.55 -7.48
N ILE A 524 -25.82 -28.49 -8.28
CA ILE A 524 -25.56 -28.57 -9.72
C ILE A 524 -24.11 -28.98 -9.99
N GLU A 525 -23.15 -28.41 -9.25
CA GLU A 525 -21.74 -28.52 -9.58
C GLU A 525 -21.04 -29.74 -8.98
N GLU A 526 -21.41 -30.18 -7.78
CA GLU A 526 -20.84 -31.38 -7.17
C GLU A 526 -21.34 -32.64 -7.90
N THR A 527 -20.45 -33.60 -8.13
CA THR A 527 -20.78 -34.84 -8.86
C THR A 527 -20.79 -36.06 -7.97
N SER A 528 -20.14 -36.02 -6.80
CA SER A 528 -20.13 -37.14 -5.85
C SER A 528 -21.35 -37.10 -4.94
N ASP A 529 -22.14 -38.16 -5.00
CA ASP A 529 -23.33 -38.31 -4.17
C ASP A 529 -22.99 -38.42 -2.68
N VAL A 530 -21.84 -39.03 -2.36
CA VAL A 530 -21.34 -39.11 -0.98
C VAL A 530 -21.02 -37.71 -0.46
N VAL A 531 -20.36 -36.86 -1.27
CA VAL A 531 -20.06 -35.47 -0.88
C VAL A 531 -21.34 -34.66 -0.68
N LYS A 532 -22.31 -34.76 -1.61
CA LYS A 532 -23.62 -34.11 -1.48
C LYS A 532 -24.32 -34.47 -0.19
N MET A 533 -24.40 -35.77 0.08
CA MET A 533 -25.08 -36.27 1.27
C MET A 533 -24.38 -35.83 2.56
N MET A 534 -23.05 -35.99 2.64
CA MET A 534 -22.29 -35.63 3.83
C MET A 534 -22.39 -34.13 4.15
N ALA A 535 -22.27 -33.28 3.12
CA ALA A 535 -22.39 -31.83 3.28
C ALA A 535 -23.80 -31.41 3.72
N LEU A 536 -24.83 -31.88 3.01
CA LEU A 536 -26.23 -31.55 3.32
C LEU A 536 -26.61 -32.04 4.72
N THR A 537 -26.14 -33.23 5.13
CA THR A 537 -26.34 -33.74 6.48
C THR A 537 -25.69 -32.83 7.52
N ALA A 538 -24.41 -32.49 7.32
CA ALA A 538 -23.68 -31.60 8.23
C ALA A 538 -24.33 -30.21 8.33
N TRP A 539 -24.77 -29.60 7.23
CA TRP A 539 -25.45 -28.29 7.25
C TRP A 539 -26.87 -28.36 7.80
N THR A 540 -27.56 -29.50 7.68
CA THR A 540 -28.87 -29.68 8.31
C THR A 540 -28.75 -29.76 9.83
N VAL A 541 -27.77 -30.52 10.32
CA VAL A 541 -27.53 -30.72 11.75
C VAL A 541 -26.88 -29.48 12.37
N GLY A 542 -25.90 -28.91 11.68
CA GLY A 542 -25.02 -27.85 12.16
C GLY A 542 -24.10 -28.30 13.30
N THR A 543 -23.40 -27.34 13.92
CA THR A 543 -22.61 -27.57 15.13
C THR A 543 -23.53 -27.87 16.31
N PHE A 544 -23.35 -29.04 16.91
CA PHE A 544 -24.03 -29.50 18.12
C PHE A 544 -23.16 -29.10 19.32
N ASP A 545 -23.14 -27.81 19.65
CA ASP A 545 -22.34 -27.31 20.76
C ASP A 545 -23.00 -27.62 22.11
N LEU A 546 -22.41 -28.53 22.87
CA LEU A 546 -22.90 -28.97 24.17
C LEU A 546 -22.58 -27.98 25.31
N GLU A 547 -21.63 -27.06 25.12
CA GLU A 547 -21.15 -26.16 26.19
C GLU A 547 -22.03 -24.92 26.38
N ILE A 548 -22.70 -24.44 25.32
CA ILE A 548 -23.69 -23.35 25.35
C ILE A 548 -24.81 -23.64 26.37
N PHE A 549 -25.09 -24.92 26.63
CA PHE A 549 -26.19 -25.38 27.47
C PHE A 549 -25.82 -25.64 28.95
N ASN A 550 -24.58 -25.41 29.36
CA ASN A 550 -24.11 -25.64 30.74
C ASN A 550 -24.17 -24.40 31.65
N VAL A 551 -24.70 -23.26 31.18
CA VAL A 551 -24.86 -22.06 32.02
C VAL A 551 -26.00 -22.31 33.02
N GLN A 552 -25.66 -22.49 34.29
CA GLN A 552 -26.64 -22.60 35.37
C GLN A 552 -27.43 -21.29 35.48
N GLU A 553 -28.75 -21.38 35.69
CA GLU A 553 -29.69 -20.23 35.79
C GLU A 553 -29.25 -19.13 36.79
N ALA A 554 -28.35 -19.44 37.73
CA ALA A 554 -27.83 -18.47 38.70
C ALA A 554 -26.91 -17.39 38.07
N ASP A 555 -26.18 -17.70 37.00
CA ASP A 555 -25.19 -16.78 36.39
C ASP A 555 -25.79 -15.82 35.35
N ILE A 556 -27.06 -16.00 34.96
CA ILE A 556 -27.73 -15.17 33.95
C ILE A 556 -28.09 -13.78 34.52
N SER A 557 -28.24 -13.66 35.83
CA SER A 557 -28.66 -12.39 36.47
C SER A 557 -27.54 -11.35 36.62
N GLU A 558 -26.27 -11.77 36.71
CA GLU A 558 -25.12 -10.86 36.80
C GLU A 558 -24.51 -10.50 35.45
N LYS A 559 -24.82 -11.26 34.38
CA LYS A 559 -24.33 -11.04 33.01
C LYS A 559 -25.37 -10.45 32.05
N ALA A 560 -26.32 -9.67 32.57
CA ALA A 560 -27.36 -9.03 31.74
C ALA A 560 -26.82 -8.04 30.68
N PHE A 561 -25.54 -7.66 30.75
CA PHE A 561 -24.86 -6.84 29.74
C PHE A 561 -24.02 -7.65 28.73
N ASP A 562 -23.79 -8.95 28.95
CA ASP A 562 -23.12 -9.90 28.04
C ASP A 562 -24.13 -10.73 27.23
N SER A 563 -25.40 -10.31 27.15
CA SER A 563 -26.42 -10.95 26.33
C SER A 563 -26.19 -10.81 24.82
N GLY A 564 -25.02 -10.33 24.39
CA GLY A 564 -24.59 -10.27 22.99
C GLY A 564 -24.05 -11.60 22.45
N GLU A 565 -23.75 -12.58 23.31
CA GLU A 565 -23.16 -13.88 22.89
C GLU A 565 -24.17 -15.04 22.84
N LEU A 566 -25.42 -14.84 23.26
CA LEU A 566 -26.45 -15.89 23.38
C LEU A 566 -27.44 -15.99 22.20
N THR A 567 -27.17 -15.28 21.11
CA THR A 567 -27.98 -15.42 19.89
C THR A 567 -27.45 -16.55 19.02
N VAL A 568 -28.16 -17.68 19.02
CA VAL A 568 -28.26 -18.47 17.78
C VAL A 568 -28.71 -17.47 16.72
N THR A 569 -27.80 -17.12 15.82
CA THR A 569 -28.06 -16.19 14.72
C THR A 569 -29.28 -16.75 13.97
N PHE A 570 -30.31 -15.91 13.74
CA PHE A 570 -31.55 -16.27 13.03
C PHE A 570 -31.29 -17.04 11.72
N GLU A 571 -30.09 -16.87 11.19
CA GLU A 571 -29.45 -17.45 10.03
C GLU A 571 -29.23 -18.98 10.14
N GLU A 572 -28.84 -19.52 11.29
CA GLU A 572 -28.60 -20.97 11.44
C GLU A 572 -29.87 -21.82 11.24
N PRO A 573 -31.03 -21.44 11.81
CA PRO A 573 -32.31 -22.09 11.51
C PRO A 573 -32.66 -22.08 10.02
N VAL A 574 -32.36 -20.99 9.31
CA VAL A 574 -32.64 -20.82 7.88
C VAL A 574 -31.74 -21.73 7.05
N LEU A 575 -30.43 -21.74 7.31
CA LEU A 575 -29.48 -22.64 6.67
C LEU A 575 -29.91 -24.11 6.82
N SER A 576 -30.21 -24.51 8.05
CA SER A 576 -30.64 -25.88 8.33
C SER A 576 -31.93 -26.24 7.59
N ALA A 577 -32.93 -25.35 7.57
CA ALA A 577 -34.18 -25.57 6.85
C ALA A 577 -33.97 -25.76 5.34
N ILE A 578 -33.13 -24.91 4.73
CA ILE A 578 -32.79 -24.99 3.31
C ILE A 578 -32.04 -26.29 3.02
N ALA A 579 -30.99 -26.58 3.79
CA ALA A 579 -30.18 -27.80 3.65
C ALA A 579 -31.05 -29.06 3.77
N ALA A 580 -31.97 -29.09 4.74
CA ALA A 580 -32.87 -30.20 4.95
C ALA A 580 -33.84 -30.45 3.79
N GLY A 581 -34.38 -29.38 3.20
CA GLY A 581 -35.23 -29.51 2.02
C GLY A 581 -34.49 -30.16 0.85
N HIS A 582 -33.24 -29.73 0.60
CA HIS A 582 -32.38 -30.36 -0.41
C HIS A 582 -31.99 -31.79 -0.04
N LEU A 583 -31.66 -32.06 1.22
CA LEU A 583 -31.31 -33.40 1.70
C LEU A 583 -32.49 -34.38 1.52
N GLN A 584 -33.70 -33.95 1.86
CA GLN A 584 -34.90 -34.76 1.71
C GLN A 584 -35.13 -35.13 0.23
N ASN A 585 -35.08 -34.15 -0.66
CA ASN A 585 -35.24 -34.40 -2.10
C ASN A 585 -34.15 -35.34 -2.63
N PHE A 586 -32.90 -35.12 -2.22
CA PHE A 586 -31.76 -35.93 -2.62
C PHE A 586 -31.88 -37.39 -2.16
N LEU A 587 -32.34 -37.63 -0.92
CA LEU A 587 -32.52 -38.97 -0.37
C LEU A 587 -33.69 -39.73 -1.02
N ILE A 588 -34.77 -39.03 -1.41
CA ILE A 588 -35.89 -39.63 -2.16
C ILE A 588 -35.40 -40.14 -3.52
N GLU A 589 -34.54 -39.38 -4.19
CA GLU A 589 -33.99 -39.76 -5.50
C GLU A 589 -32.92 -40.86 -5.42
N ASN A 590 -32.28 -41.04 -4.25
CA ASN A 590 -31.11 -41.90 -4.08
C ASN A 590 -31.21 -42.84 -2.86
N GLU A 591 -32.33 -43.55 -2.71
CA GLU A 591 -32.62 -44.43 -1.56
C GLU A 591 -31.52 -45.49 -1.31
N SER A 592 -30.85 -45.96 -2.36
CA SER A 592 -29.78 -46.96 -2.28
C SER A 592 -28.55 -46.48 -1.51
N LEU A 593 -28.32 -45.17 -1.41
CA LEU A 593 -27.19 -44.59 -0.67
C LEU A 593 -27.31 -44.83 0.83
N MET A 594 -28.52 -45.01 1.37
CA MET A 594 -28.76 -45.15 2.82
C MET A 594 -27.99 -46.32 3.46
N LYS A 595 -27.65 -47.33 2.65
CA LYS A 595 -26.92 -48.53 3.06
C LYS A 595 -25.45 -48.55 2.60
N CYS A 596 -25.00 -47.48 1.95
CA CYS A 596 -23.62 -47.36 1.46
C CYS A 596 -22.66 -47.25 2.65
N GLU A 597 -21.55 -48.00 2.59
CA GLU A 597 -20.47 -47.86 3.56
C GLU A 597 -19.72 -46.55 3.33
N ILE A 598 -19.56 -45.78 4.41
CA ILE A 598 -18.90 -44.48 4.38
C ILE A 598 -17.43 -44.67 4.80
N PRO A 599 -16.46 -44.13 4.06
CA PRO A 599 -15.07 -44.18 4.47
C PRO A 599 -14.86 -43.49 5.83
N LYS A 600 -14.01 -44.06 6.69
CA LYS A 600 -13.76 -43.54 8.06
C LYS A 600 -13.40 -42.06 8.12
N GLN A 601 -12.71 -41.54 7.11
CA GLN A 601 -12.31 -40.13 7.07
C GLN A 601 -13.52 -39.18 6.98
N PHE A 602 -14.59 -39.57 6.28
CA PHE A 602 -15.84 -38.80 6.21
C PHE A 602 -16.62 -38.86 7.52
N ILE A 603 -16.63 -40.02 8.18
CA ILE A 603 -17.24 -40.21 9.49
C ILE A 603 -16.56 -39.31 10.53
N SER A 604 -15.23 -39.32 10.56
CA SER A 604 -14.49 -38.47 11.49
C SER A 604 -14.69 -36.98 11.19
N TRP A 605 -14.73 -36.60 9.90
CA TRP A 605 -15.03 -35.24 9.50
C TRP A 605 -16.42 -34.77 9.97
N ILE A 606 -17.48 -35.58 9.81
CA ILE A 606 -18.84 -35.16 10.22
C ILE A 606 -19.00 -35.18 11.74
N ALA A 607 -18.33 -36.10 12.44
CA ALA A 607 -18.30 -36.14 13.91
C ALA A 607 -17.70 -34.84 14.48
N ILE A 608 -16.58 -34.39 13.92
CA ILE A 608 -15.92 -33.13 14.29
C ILE A 608 -16.78 -31.93 13.89
N THR A 609 -17.25 -31.90 12.64
CA THR A 609 -18.02 -30.75 12.10
C THR A 609 -19.33 -30.53 12.84
N CYS A 610 -20.00 -31.60 13.25
CA CYS A 610 -21.23 -31.52 14.01
C CYS A 610 -20.99 -31.52 15.52
N GLY A 611 -19.79 -31.75 16.04
CA GLY A 611 -19.54 -31.85 17.49
C GLY A 611 -20.16 -33.09 18.17
N ILE A 612 -20.45 -34.16 17.42
CA ILE A 612 -21.11 -35.38 17.93
C ILE A 612 -20.11 -36.55 17.89
N ALA A 613 -19.42 -36.80 19.02
CA ALA A 613 -18.42 -37.85 19.11
C ALA A 613 -18.97 -39.27 18.83
N ALA A 614 -20.25 -39.51 19.14
CA ALA A 614 -20.90 -40.81 18.89
C ALA A 614 -20.93 -41.21 17.40
N LEU A 615 -20.85 -40.23 16.48
CA LEU A 615 -20.81 -40.48 15.04
C LEU A 615 -19.60 -41.30 14.60
N GLU A 616 -18.49 -41.32 15.35
CA GLU A 616 -17.30 -42.13 15.05
C GLU A 616 -17.60 -43.65 14.99
N SER A 617 -18.72 -44.09 15.57
CA SER A 617 -19.18 -45.48 15.51
C SER A 617 -20.00 -45.83 14.26
N ALA A 618 -20.41 -44.83 13.47
CA ALA A 618 -21.22 -45.01 12.27
C ALA A 618 -20.46 -45.77 11.18
N ARG A 619 -21.18 -46.53 10.34
CA ARG A 619 -20.63 -47.18 9.15
C ARG A 619 -21.40 -46.83 7.88
N THR A 620 -22.68 -46.57 8.03
CA THR A 620 -23.60 -46.22 6.95
C THR A 620 -24.29 -44.89 7.22
N ILE A 621 -24.95 -44.34 6.20
CA ILE A 621 -25.77 -43.13 6.31
C ILE A 621 -26.92 -43.34 7.29
N SER A 622 -27.51 -44.54 7.28
CA SER A 622 -28.56 -44.91 8.23
C SER A 622 -28.07 -44.84 9.68
N ASP A 623 -26.83 -45.27 9.94
CA ASP A 623 -26.23 -45.18 11.27
C ASP A 623 -26.04 -43.72 11.70
N ILE A 624 -25.54 -42.86 10.79
CA ILE A 624 -25.41 -41.41 11.03
C ILE A 624 -26.77 -40.82 11.42
N GLY A 625 -27.82 -41.08 10.65
CA GLY A 625 -29.18 -40.60 10.93
C GLY A 625 -29.71 -41.07 12.29
N ASN A 626 -29.57 -42.36 12.60
CA ASN A 626 -30.04 -42.94 13.87
C ASN A 626 -29.28 -42.38 15.08
N ILE A 627 -27.96 -42.20 14.95
CA ILE A 627 -27.12 -41.64 16.03
C ILE A 627 -27.53 -40.19 16.28
N ILE A 628 -27.67 -39.37 15.23
CA ILE A 628 -28.12 -37.98 15.35
C ILE A 628 -29.51 -37.92 16.01
N GLU A 629 -30.47 -38.73 15.56
CA GLU A 629 -31.81 -38.79 16.15
C GLU A 629 -31.77 -39.17 17.64
N THR A 630 -30.90 -40.12 17.99
CA THR A 630 -30.75 -40.59 19.38
C THR A 630 -30.15 -39.52 20.27
N GLU A 631 -29.03 -38.90 19.87
CA GLU A 631 -28.35 -37.83 20.62
C GLU A 631 -29.29 -36.64 20.85
N ILE A 632 -29.99 -36.24 19.78
CA ILE A 632 -30.98 -35.17 19.82
C ILE A 632 -32.15 -35.50 20.76
N SER A 633 -32.68 -36.72 20.69
CA SER A 633 -33.82 -37.14 21.52
C SER A 633 -33.45 -37.24 23.00
N GLN A 634 -32.27 -37.79 23.30
CA GLN A 634 -31.76 -37.88 24.66
C GLN A 634 -31.56 -36.49 25.28
N LYS A 635 -31.03 -35.53 24.52
CA LYS A 635 -30.85 -34.15 25.01
C LYS A 635 -32.16 -33.37 25.12
N SER A 636 -33.07 -33.54 24.18
CA SER A 636 -34.43 -32.95 24.25
C SER A 636 -35.18 -33.42 25.51
N ALA A 637 -34.98 -34.68 25.91
CA ALA A 637 -35.54 -35.22 27.16
C ALA A 637 -34.86 -34.65 28.42
N GLN A 638 -33.57 -34.29 28.35
CA GLN A 638 -32.81 -33.70 29.47
C GLN A 638 -33.15 -32.22 29.72
N LEU A 639 -33.42 -31.42 28.66
CA LEU A 639 -33.60 -29.96 28.73
C LEU A 639 -35.06 -29.50 28.93
N GLY A 640 -36.03 -30.41 28.87
CA GLY A 640 -37.46 -30.11 29.01
C GLY A 640 -38.09 -29.43 27.78
N THR A 641 -39.41 -29.55 27.65
CA THR A 641 -40.17 -29.14 26.44
C THR A 641 -40.16 -27.64 26.14
N GLY A 642 -39.80 -26.79 27.12
CA GLY A 642 -39.65 -25.34 26.95
C GLY A 642 -38.40 -24.91 26.17
N HIS A 643 -37.36 -25.76 26.15
CA HIS A 643 -36.11 -25.55 25.40
C HIS A 643 -36.07 -26.41 24.12
N CYS A 644 -37.24 -26.86 23.64
CA CYS A 644 -37.38 -27.65 22.41
C CYS A 644 -37.65 -26.80 21.15
N THR A 645 -37.51 -25.47 21.26
CA THR A 645 -37.40 -24.55 20.11
C THR A 645 -36.05 -24.67 19.39
N PHE A 646 -35.07 -25.36 19.97
CA PHE A 646 -33.66 -25.34 19.58
C PHE A 646 -33.20 -26.49 18.66
N LEU A 647 -34.10 -27.39 18.25
CA LEU A 647 -33.81 -28.27 17.11
C LEU A 647 -33.78 -27.41 15.85
N LYS A 648 -32.68 -27.44 15.09
CA LYS A 648 -32.61 -26.68 13.84
C LYS A 648 -33.82 -27.10 12.96
N PRO A 649 -34.63 -26.16 12.43
CA PRO A 649 -35.92 -26.46 11.79
C PRO A 649 -35.86 -27.47 10.65
N GLY A 650 -34.70 -27.58 9.99
CA GLY A 650 -34.46 -28.58 8.96
C GLY A 650 -34.58 -30.01 9.47
N PHE A 651 -34.01 -30.31 10.63
CA PHE A 651 -34.07 -31.66 11.20
C PHE A 651 -35.50 -32.04 11.63
N LYS A 652 -36.26 -31.09 12.20
CA LYS A 652 -37.71 -31.26 12.45
C LYS A 652 -38.45 -31.60 11.15
N THR A 653 -38.10 -30.94 10.04
CA THR A 653 -38.70 -31.19 8.72
C THR A 653 -38.37 -32.60 8.19
N ILE A 654 -37.13 -33.08 8.39
CA ILE A 654 -36.70 -34.43 8.00
C ILE A 654 -37.37 -35.52 8.84
N VAL A 655 -37.43 -35.36 10.16
CA VAL A 655 -38.11 -36.33 11.05
C VAL A 655 -39.60 -36.40 10.70
N LEU A 656 -40.25 -35.25 10.47
CA LEU A 656 -41.66 -35.19 10.05
C LEU A 656 -41.89 -35.80 8.65
N SER A 657 -40.91 -35.73 7.74
CA SER A 657 -41.03 -36.31 6.40
C SER A 657 -40.71 -37.81 6.36
N GLN A 658 -39.80 -38.32 7.20
CA GLN A 658 -39.62 -39.77 7.41
C GLN A 658 -40.86 -40.41 8.03
N ILE A 659 -41.55 -39.72 8.95
CA ILE A 659 -42.86 -40.14 9.46
C ILE A 659 -43.88 -40.20 8.31
N LYS A 660 -43.85 -39.25 7.36
CA LYS A 660 -44.71 -39.30 6.15
C LYS A 660 -44.32 -40.44 5.19
N MET A 661 -43.04 -40.76 5.01
CA MET A 661 -42.62 -41.89 4.17
C MET A 661 -42.97 -43.26 4.79
N LYS A 662 -42.84 -43.41 6.12
CA LYS A 662 -43.37 -44.59 6.84
C LYS A 662 -44.89 -44.72 6.65
N ASN A 663 -45.63 -43.61 6.65
CA ASN A 663 -47.07 -43.63 6.41
C ASN A 663 -47.46 -43.96 4.95
N LEU A 664 -46.61 -43.67 3.96
CA LEU A 664 -46.84 -44.10 2.57
C LEU A 664 -46.57 -45.61 2.36
N SER A 665 -45.60 -46.18 3.10
CA SER A 665 -45.34 -47.64 3.09
C SER A 665 -46.39 -48.49 3.80
N GLN A 666 -47.35 -47.86 4.49
CA GLN A 666 -48.52 -48.54 5.08
C GLN A 666 -49.72 -48.59 4.12
N TYR A 667 -49.61 -47.99 2.93
CA TYR A 667 -50.65 -47.99 1.90
C TYR A 667 -50.17 -48.56 0.55
N SER A 668 -49.11 -49.38 0.54
CA SER A 668 -48.76 -50.25 -0.61
C SER A 668 -49.38 -51.63 -0.46
#